data_AF-A0A8S1Y591-F1
#
_entry.id   AF-A0A8S1Y591-F1
#
_cell.length_a   1.000
_cell.length_b   1.000
_cell.length_c   1.000
_cell.angle_alpha   90.00
_cell.angle_beta   90.00
_cell.angle_gamma   90.00
#
_symmetry.space_group_name_H-M   'P 1'
#
loop_
_entity.id
_entity.type
_entity.pdbx_description
1 polymer ?
#
loop_
_entity_poly.entity_id
_entity_poly.type
_entity_poly.pdbx_seq_one_letter_code
_entity_poly.pdbx_strand_id
1 'polypeptide(L)'
;MLILFIIGVSAVNVTLFQADSALYSPQFCLMRNSNLEGKDWLETIFALSEKGRIYKSVDNGYKWSDETLILEKMGINDWFYEIQTSPANKEVVYIFGKNGTGIRSEDCGLHYTWFTFPSSFSDFKLNSMDDEWMLAFSNCERCHPPFNKEVHKSNDGGKTWQWILSSAMMASWDKLIDSELIPDERIVACHLEYNQSRVTYSDDYYNSYKIIHNNGTGFFQTQFHMFVISKFQSAYRLHVAPAFYDYAQMINISIPFDQQYSYTLLDTESESIFLSISHNQTNKKLTNIYTSDFQGFKFTISLLNNVRSLNTGQCDFEKIESLKGVYIANIYDHEKLKVVKESDLEKYKKTVITFDKGAIWHPLKAPETDVNGQQIHCSGDCSLHLQGRSVSKIYRESKAIGLIMASGNIGLYLEEKTINTYFSRDGGMTWYEVRKGHHIYSFGDRGGIIVMAKAKSLTEELLYSWDEGLSWDSIKIPKMIVTSITSRSLYINFIITGIDEKRKGVILNVDFTTLHQRICSGIWDPLDPDSDYEFWIPKNYENGKCLFGQKFRHTRRKRDAKCFNQQSYDKLQYIDSCECTIEDWECDYGFYHKIDGGPCVPIASLFEEDQYIDILKPPENCTGTYMKSQGYRKIVGDFCTGGVDLDPIETPCEDGLQQSLSNQTQALPQNSFKKEQIFNETVQVEVNGNVGIQLNNSIYIGILITLIAFFGFVFLKKMKAKESLDMKKDYYSNFERGERISLREDDDDNGI
;
A
#
# COMPACT_ATOMS: atom_id res chain seq x y z
N MET A 1 16.69 -20.78 -54.98
CA MET A 1 17.03 -19.34 -54.97
C MET A 1 15.76 -18.56 -55.27
N LEU A 2 14.94 -18.31 -54.24
CA LEU A 2 13.79 -17.41 -54.31
C LEU A 2 14.09 -16.30 -53.30
N ILE A 3 14.39 -15.13 -53.83
CA ILE A 3 14.76 -13.93 -53.08
C ILE A 3 13.46 -13.36 -52.51
N LEU A 4 13.21 -13.62 -51.23
CA LEU A 4 12.23 -12.87 -50.45
C LEU A 4 12.89 -11.54 -50.07
N PHE A 5 12.40 -10.46 -50.67
CA PHE A 5 12.67 -9.10 -50.22
C PHE A 5 12.15 -8.97 -48.78
N ILE A 6 13.07 -8.86 -47.83
CA ILE A 6 12.80 -8.43 -46.46
C ILE A 6 12.55 -6.93 -46.52
N ILE A 7 11.27 -6.54 -46.51
CA ILE A 7 10.85 -5.22 -46.05
C ILE A 7 10.32 -5.43 -44.64
N GLY A 8 11.07 -4.92 -43.67
CA GLY A 8 10.92 -5.23 -42.25
C GLY A 8 9.59 -4.78 -41.67
N VAL A 9 8.90 -5.73 -41.05
CA VAL A 9 8.25 -5.53 -39.75
C VAL A 9 8.59 -6.80 -38.97
N SER A 10 9.46 -6.70 -37.96
CA SER A 10 9.62 -7.79 -36.99
C SER A 10 8.26 -7.98 -36.34
N ALA A 11 7.55 -9.05 -36.68
CA ALA A 11 6.22 -9.29 -36.19
C ALA A 11 6.29 -9.74 -34.73
N VAL A 12 5.60 -9.02 -33.84
CA VAL A 12 5.39 -9.44 -32.45
C VAL A 12 4.69 -10.78 -32.45
N ASN A 13 5.20 -11.75 -31.68
CA ASN A 13 4.62 -13.07 -31.61
C ASN A 13 3.34 -13.07 -30.76
N VAL A 14 2.27 -13.60 -31.32
CA VAL A 14 0.97 -13.71 -30.65
C VAL A 14 0.50 -15.15 -30.74
N THR A 15 0.31 -15.80 -29.59
CA THR A 15 -0.33 -17.11 -29.51
C THR A 15 -1.73 -16.99 -28.92
N LEU A 16 -2.68 -17.77 -29.46
CA LEU A 16 -4.07 -17.77 -29.04
C LEU A 16 -4.44 -19.13 -28.42
N PHE A 17 -5.14 -19.06 -27.29
CA PHE A 17 -5.88 -20.17 -26.71
C PHE A 17 -7.35 -19.80 -26.53
N GLN A 18 -8.25 -20.75 -26.80
CA GLN A 18 -9.69 -20.57 -26.64
C GLN A 18 -10.21 -21.44 -25.50
N ALA A 19 -10.77 -20.79 -24.49
CA ALA A 19 -11.41 -21.42 -23.34
C ALA A 19 -12.91 -21.66 -23.58
N ASP A 20 -13.55 -22.37 -22.67
CA ASP A 20 -14.95 -22.78 -22.76
C ASP A 20 -15.98 -21.68 -22.38
N SER A 21 -15.53 -20.67 -21.65
CA SER A 21 -16.30 -19.53 -21.15
C SER A 21 -15.36 -18.39 -20.76
N ALA A 22 -15.88 -17.24 -20.33
CA ALA A 22 -15.05 -16.14 -19.84
C ALA A 22 -14.17 -16.59 -18.67
N LEU A 23 -13.05 -15.89 -18.48
CA LEU A 23 -12.01 -16.26 -17.54
C LEU A 23 -11.93 -15.26 -16.39
N TYR A 24 -11.69 -15.76 -15.19
CA TYR A 24 -11.26 -14.95 -14.06
C TYR A 24 -9.80 -14.51 -14.27
N SER A 25 -9.34 -13.57 -13.44
CA SER A 25 -7.96 -13.11 -13.44
C SER A 25 -6.99 -14.29 -13.28
N PRO A 26 -5.97 -14.43 -14.16
CA PRO A 26 -4.99 -15.49 -14.06
C PRO A 26 -4.26 -15.50 -12.72
N GLN A 27 -3.92 -16.69 -12.22
CA GLN A 27 -3.10 -16.90 -11.03
C GLN A 27 -1.72 -17.39 -11.44
N PHE A 28 -0.68 -16.96 -10.73
CA PHE A 28 0.71 -17.27 -11.04
C PHE A 28 1.33 -18.08 -9.90
N CYS A 29 2.12 -19.08 -10.30
CA CYS A 29 2.89 -19.93 -9.40
C CYS A 29 4.36 -19.91 -9.85
N LEU A 30 5.29 -19.81 -8.90
CA LEU A 30 6.71 -19.57 -9.18
C LEU A 30 7.56 -20.67 -8.56
N MET A 31 8.21 -21.48 -9.41
CA MET A 31 9.19 -22.49 -8.99
C MET A 31 10.62 -22.00 -9.16
N ARG A 32 11.49 -22.34 -8.23
CA ARG A 32 12.94 -22.11 -8.41
C ARG A 32 13.48 -23.02 -9.50
N ASN A 33 14.18 -22.47 -10.49
CA ASN A 33 14.91 -23.29 -11.44
C ASN A 33 16.18 -23.82 -10.76
N SER A 34 16.23 -25.12 -10.48
CA SER A 34 17.40 -25.78 -9.86
C SER A 34 18.60 -25.93 -10.81
N ASN A 35 18.41 -25.70 -12.13
CA ASN A 35 19.43 -25.92 -13.16
C ASN A 35 20.18 -24.65 -13.62
N LEU A 36 19.76 -23.47 -13.16
CA LEU A 36 20.43 -22.19 -13.38
C LEU A 36 20.76 -21.61 -12.01
N GLU A 37 21.91 -20.95 -11.84
CA GLU A 37 22.42 -20.42 -10.56
C GLU A 37 21.45 -19.41 -9.89
N GLY A 38 20.36 -19.91 -9.30
CA GLY A 38 19.44 -19.21 -8.40
C GLY A 38 18.69 -17.98 -8.94
N LYS A 39 18.84 -17.60 -10.22
CA LYS A 39 18.31 -16.31 -10.73
C LYS A 39 17.05 -16.40 -11.58
N ASP A 40 16.75 -17.55 -12.18
CA ASP A 40 15.56 -17.71 -13.04
C ASP A 40 14.48 -18.54 -12.35
N TRP A 41 13.26 -18.00 -12.32
CA TRP A 41 12.07 -18.70 -11.81
C TRP A 41 11.29 -19.27 -12.99
N LEU A 42 10.88 -20.53 -12.89
CA LEU A 42 9.92 -21.13 -13.82
C LEU A 42 8.52 -20.67 -13.39
N GLU A 43 7.76 -20.12 -14.34
CA GLU A 43 6.45 -19.54 -14.07
C GLU A 43 5.35 -20.41 -14.68
N THR A 44 4.43 -20.85 -13.81
CA THR A 44 3.21 -21.54 -14.22
C THR A 44 2.03 -20.59 -14.08
N ILE A 45 1.20 -20.52 -15.11
CA ILE A 45 0.00 -19.68 -15.15
C ILE A 45 -1.23 -20.57 -15.10
N PHE A 46 -2.12 -20.32 -14.15
CA PHE A 46 -3.43 -20.93 -14.06
C PHE A 46 -4.52 -19.96 -14.49
N ALA A 47 -5.48 -20.44 -15.27
CA ALA A 47 -6.67 -19.69 -15.65
C ALA A 47 -7.93 -20.49 -15.28
N LEU A 48 -8.83 -19.86 -14.54
CA LEU A 48 -10.12 -20.42 -14.14
C LEU A 48 -11.22 -19.84 -15.01
N SER A 49 -12.09 -20.69 -15.56
CA SER A 49 -13.24 -20.26 -16.33
C SER A 49 -14.50 -20.10 -15.48
N GLU A 50 -15.45 -19.30 -15.95
CA GLU A 50 -16.76 -19.14 -15.29
C GLU A 50 -17.52 -20.44 -15.14
N LYS A 51 -17.24 -21.44 -16.00
CA LYS A 51 -17.78 -22.81 -15.93
C LYS A 51 -17.02 -23.74 -14.98
N GLY A 52 -16.04 -23.21 -14.25
CA GLY A 52 -15.23 -23.95 -13.29
C GLY A 52 -14.21 -24.90 -13.91
N ARG A 53 -13.78 -24.65 -15.16
CA ARG A 53 -12.66 -25.37 -15.78
C ARG A 53 -11.33 -24.67 -15.49
N ILE A 54 -10.28 -25.48 -15.37
CA ILE A 54 -8.93 -25.03 -15.02
C ILE A 54 -8.02 -25.28 -16.20
N TYR A 55 -7.33 -24.23 -16.62
CA TYR A 55 -6.32 -24.28 -17.66
C TYR A 55 -4.95 -23.91 -17.07
N LYS A 56 -3.90 -24.56 -17.55
CA LYS A 56 -2.52 -24.34 -17.07
C LYS A 56 -1.58 -24.12 -18.24
N SER A 57 -0.64 -23.20 -18.09
CA SER A 57 0.48 -22.99 -18.98
C SER A 57 1.79 -23.00 -18.20
N VAL A 58 2.80 -23.71 -18.72
CA VAL A 58 4.14 -23.83 -18.12
C VAL A 58 5.23 -23.19 -19.00
N ASP A 59 4.80 -22.50 -20.05
CA ASP A 59 5.65 -21.85 -21.05
C ASP A 59 5.19 -20.40 -21.23
N ASN A 60 4.94 -19.69 -20.13
CA ASN A 60 4.54 -18.27 -20.14
C ASN A 60 3.32 -17.95 -21.03
N GLY A 61 2.37 -18.87 -21.20
CA GLY A 61 1.14 -18.66 -21.97
C GLY A 61 1.21 -19.07 -23.44
N TYR A 62 2.33 -19.66 -23.90
CA TYR A 62 2.47 -20.15 -25.27
C TYR A 62 1.54 -21.33 -25.57
N LYS A 63 1.42 -22.29 -24.64
CA LYS A 63 0.54 -23.44 -24.72
C LYS A 63 -0.24 -23.60 -23.42
N TRP A 64 -1.45 -24.12 -23.56
CA TRP A 64 -2.36 -24.34 -22.45
C TRP A 64 -2.87 -25.78 -22.45
N SER A 65 -2.85 -26.41 -21.28
CA SER A 65 -3.49 -27.69 -21.01
C SER A 65 -4.78 -27.48 -20.22
N ASP A 66 -5.80 -28.29 -20.50
CA ASP A 66 -7.01 -28.38 -19.69
C ASP A 66 -6.75 -29.36 -18.54
N GLU A 67 -6.50 -28.81 -17.35
CA GLU A 67 -6.19 -29.58 -16.15
C GLU A 67 -7.43 -30.26 -15.58
N THR A 68 -8.63 -29.73 -15.85
CA THR A 68 -9.87 -30.37 -15.43
C THR A 68 -9.98 -31.77 -16.02
N LEU A 69 -9.56 -32.00 -17.26
CA LEU A 69 -9.52 -33.35 -17.86
C LEU A 69 -8.59 -34.32 -17.12
N ILE A 70 -7.50 -33.83 -16.52
CA ILE A 70 -6.57 -34.64 -15.72
C ILE A 70 -7.25 -35.01 -14.39
N LEU A 71 -7.90 -34.03 -13.76
CA LEU A 71 -8.65 -34.22 -12.51
C LEU A 71 -9.84 -35.18 -12.69
N GLU A 72 -10.60 -35.05 -13.77
CA GLU A 72 -11.71 -35.96 -14.13
C GLU A 72 -11.20 -37.42 -14.28
N LYS A 73 -10.01 -37.62 -14.87
CA LYS A 73 -9.37 -38.95 -14.97
C LYS A 73 -8.91 -39.50 -13.62
N MET A 74 -8.61 -38.63 -12.66
CA MET A 74 -8.34 -38.99 -11.27
C MET A 74 -9.62 -39.28 -10.47
N GLY A 75 -10.79 -39.17 -11.10
CA GLY A 75 -12.10 -39.35 -10.45
C GLY A 75 -12.64 -38.10 -9.76
N ILE A 76 -12.03 -36.94 -10.01
CA ILE A 76 -12.38 -35.67 -9.37
C ILE A 76 -13.26 -34.86 -10.33
N ASN A 77 -14.56 -34.80 -10.03
CA ASN A 77 -15.55 -34.06 -10.80
C ASN A 77 -16.24 -33.02 -9.90
N ASP A 78 -15.81 -31.77 -9.98
CA ASP A 78 -16.40 -30.66 -9.22
C ASP A 78 -16.44 -29.39 -10.08
N TRP A 79 -17.24 -28.41 -9.65
CA TRP A 79 -17.23 -27.06 -10.20
C TRP A 79 -16.26 -26.21 -9.38
N PHE A 80 -15.07 -25.96 -9.92
CA PHE A 80 -14.06 -25.13 -9.26
C PHE A 80 -14.43 -23.64 -9.34
N TYR A 81 -14.24 -22.91 -8.26
CA TYR A 81 -14.61 -21.49 -8.20
C TYR A 81 -13.47 -20.59 -7.72
N GLU A 82 -12.38 -21.16 -7.22
CA GLU A 82 -11.27 -20.40 -6.67
C GLU A 82 -9.94 -21.14 -6.81
N ILE A 83 -8.89 -20.40 -7.15
CA ILE A 83 -7.50 -20.84 -7.18
C ILE A 83 -6.72 -19.84 -6.32
N GLN A 84 -5.96 -20.33 -5.34
CA GLN A 84 -5.12 -19.51 -4.48
C GLN A 84 -3.69 -20.05 -4.47
N THR A 85 -2.71 -19.20 -4.77
CA THR A 85 -1.29 -19.49 -4.50
C THR A 85 -1.00 -19.21 -3.03
N SER A 86 -0.25 -20.10 -2.37
CA SER A 86 0.10 -19.92 -0.96
C SER A 86 0.99 -18.68 -0.78
N PRO A 87 0.67 -17.79 0.19
CA PRO A 87 1.52 -16.65 0.51
C PRO A 87 2.84 -17.08 1.18
N ALA A 88 2.83 -18.19 1.93
CA ALA A 88 4.02 -18.75 2.58
C ALA A 88 4.99 -19.40 1.58
N ASN A 89 4.44 -20.08 0.56
CA ASN A 89 5.22 -20.80 -0.45
C ASN A 89 4.63 -20.61 -1.84
N LYS A 90 5.34 -19.86 -2.70
CA LYS A 90 4.87 -19.54 -4.06
C LYS A 90 4.84 -20.72 -5.03
N GLU A 91 5.31 -21.90 -4.60
CA GLU A 91 5.23 -23.17 -5.33
C GLU A 91 3.92 -23.93 -5.04
N VAL A 92 3.26 -23.61 -3.94
CA VAL A 92 2.05 -24.31 -3.48
C VAL A 92 0.79 -23.61 -4.00
N VAL A 93 -0.13 -24.40 -4.57
CA VAL A 93 -1.41 -23.92 -5.10
C VAL A 93 -2.56 -24.75 -4.53
N TYR A 94 -3.60 -24.04 -4.11
CA TYR A 94 -4.88 -24.60 -3.68
C TYR A 94 -5.98 -24.28 -4.69
N ILE A 95 -6.88 -25.23 -4.92
CA ILE A 95 -8.05 -25.08 -5.79
C ILE A 95 -9.27 -25.59 -5.03
N PHE A 96 -10.33 -24.78 -4.99
CA PHE A 96 -11.53 -25.10 -4.23
C PHE A 96 -12.75 -25.33 -5.14
N GLY A 97 -13.42 -26.46 -4.90
CA GLY A 97 -14.61 -26.94 -5.60
C GLY A 97 -15.88 -26.72 -4.80
N LYS A 98 -17.00 -26.49 -5.50
CA LYS A 98 -18.29 -26.15 -4.89
C LYS A 98 -18.91 -27.31 -4.11
N ASN A 99 -18.62 -28.55 -4.48
CA ASN A 99 -19.16 -29.74 -3.82
C ASN A 99 -18.29 -30.26 -2.66
N GLY A 100 -17.34 -29.46 -2.18
CA GLY A 100 -16.49 -29.85 -1.06
C GLY A 100 -15.19 -30.55 -1.46
N THR A 101 -14.73 -30.35 -2.69
CA THR A 101 -13.45 -30.89 -3.17
C THR A 101 -12.36 -29.84 -3.06
N GLY A 102 -11.26 -30.16 -2.40
CA GLY A 102 -10.04 -29.35 -2.39
C GLY A 102 -8.92 -30.05 -3.14
N ILE A 103 -8.15 -29.31 -3.94
CA ILE A 103 -6.94 -29.79 -4.58
C ILE A 103 -5.76 -28.97 -4.06
N ARG A 104 -4.66 -29.66 -3.78
CA ARG A 104 -3.40 -29.05 -3.37
C ARG A 104 -2.27 -29.59 -4.26
N SER A 105 -1.45 -28.69 -4.77
CA SER A 105 -0.19 -29.02 -5.44
C SER A 105 0.94 -28.30 -4.75
N GLU A 106 2.08 -28.97 -4.55
CA GLU A 106 3.28 -28.42 -3.93
C GLU A 106 4.33 -27.95 -4.95
N ASP A 107 4.08 -28.18 -6.23
CA ASP A 107 5.04 -28.05 -7.32
C ASP A 107 4.40 -27.38 -8.55
N CYS A 108 3.62 -26.32 -8.30
CA CYS A 108 2.94 -25.55 -9.33
C CYS A 108 2.12 -26.38 -10.34
N GLY A 109 1.43 -27.41 -9.84
CA GLY A 109 0.54 -28.27 -10.61
C GLY A 109 1.23 -29.33 -11.44
N LEU A 110 2.47 -29.72 -11.14
CA LEU A 110 3.07 -30.91 -11.74
C LEU A 110 2.42 -32.18 -11.15
N HIS A 111 2.18 -32.19 -9.84
CA HIS A 111 1.44 -33.24 -9.14
C HIS A 111 0.30 -32.65 -8.31
N TYR A 112 -0.82 -33.36 -8.30
CA TYR A 112 -2.01 -32.99 -7.53
C TYR A 112 -2.31 -34.01 -6.45
N THR A 113 -2.55 -33.49 -5.25
CA THR A 113 -3.21 -34.20 -4.15
C THR A 113 -4.59 -33.58 -3.95
N TRP A 114 -5.51 -34.33 -3.35
CA TRP A 114 -6.85 -33.83 -3.09
C TRP A 114 -7.31 -34.20 -1.69
N PHE A 115 -8.27 -33.41 -1.19
CA PHE A 115 -8.91 -33.56 0.10
C PHE A 115 -10.39 -33.21 -0.02
N THR A 116 -11.17 -33.54 1.01
CA THR A 116 -12.58 -33.17 1.09
C THR A 116 -12.82 -32.22 2.25
N PHE A 117 -13.82 -31.35 2.09
CA PHE A 117 -14.29 -30.45 3.13
C PHE A 117 -15.81 -30.31 3.04
N PRO A 118 -16.50 -29.89 4.12
CA PRO A 118 -17.94 -29.64 4.08
C PRO A 118 -18.30 -28.58 3.03
N SER A 119 -19.27 -28.85 2.15
CA SER A 119 -19.69 -27.92 1.09
C SER A 119 -20.28 -26.59 1.60
N SER A 120 -20.53 -26.48 2.90
CA SER A 120 -20.90 -25.22 3.57
C SER A 120 -19.72 -24.28 3.81
N PHE A 121 -18.47 -24.76 3.62
CA PHE A 121 -17.27 -23.95 3.83
C PHE A 121 -17.06 -22.95 2.69
N SER A 122 -16.53 -21.79 3.05
CA SER A 122 -16.29 -20.65 2.18
C SER A 122 -15.19 -19.75 2.77
N ASP A 123 -14.74 -18.75 2.00
CA ASP A 123 -13.76 -17.73 2.45
C ASP A 123 -12.48 -18.37 3.02
N PHE A 124 -11.84 -19.23 2.22
CA PHE A 124 -10.61 -19.90 2.62
C PHE A 124 -9.46 -18.89 2.75
N LYS A 125 -8.76 -18.92 3.89
CA LYS A 125 -7.64 -18.02 4.20
C LYS A 125 -6.38 -18.81 4.49
N LEU A 126 -5.46 -18.84 3.54
CA LEU A 126 -4.13 -19.44 3.70
C LEU A 126 -3.27 -18.59 4.64
N ASN A 127 -2.48 -19.25 5.48
CA ASN A 127 -1.51 -18.60 6.35
C ASN A 127 -0.31 -18.10 5.52
N SER A 128 0.29 -16.99 5.94
CA SER A 128 1.41 -16.35 5.22
C SER A 128 2.79 -16.84 5.64
N MET A 129 2.88 -17.65 6.70
CA MET A 129 4.10 -18.21 7.27
C MET A 129 4.21 -19.72 7.05
N ASP A 130 3.09 -20.43 7.03
CA ASP A 130 3.03 -21.88 6.79
C ASP A 130 2.04 -22.21 5.66
N ASP A 131 2.47 -23.03 4.70
CA ASP A 131 1.67 -23.36 3.51
C ASP A 131 0.63 -24.47 3.73
N GLU A 132 0.64 -25.15 4.87
CA GLU A 132 -0.34 -26.16 5.27
C GLU A 132 -1.50 -25.59 6.10
N TRP A 133 -1.31 -24.39 6.67
CA TRP A 133 -2.28 -23.80 7.59
C TRP A 133 -3.31 -22.95 6.87
N MET A 134 -4.58 -23.19 7.17
CA MET A 134 -5.68 -22.42 6.60
C MET A 134 -6.89 -22.30 7.52
N LEU A 135 -7.64 -21.22 7.34
CA LEU A 135 -8.96 -21.03 7.94
C LEU A 135 -10.06 -21.20 6.88
N ALA A 136 -11.22 -21.66 7.30
CA ALA A 136 -12.45 -21.68 6.51
C ALA A 136 -13.65 -21.25 7.35
N PHE A 137 -14.68 -20.73 6.69
CA PHE A 137 -15.88 -20.21 7.33
C PHE A 137 -17.12 -20.97 6.89
N SER A 138 -18.01 -21.26 7.83
CA SER A 138 -19.36 -21.76 7.57
C SER A 138 -20.42 -20.87 8.20
N ASN A 139 -21.66 -21.00 7.75
CA ASN A 139 -22.79 -20.34 8.41
C ASN A 139 -23.12 -21.04 9.73
N CYS A 140 -23.29 -20.26 10.79
CA CYS A 140 -23.80 -20.72 12.07
C CYS A 140 -25.34 -20.69 12.08
N GLU A 141 -25.99 -21.84 12.27
CA GLU A 141 -27.46 -21.95 12.24
C GLU A 141 -28.15 -21.27 13.43
N ARG A 142 -27.50 -21.23 14.60
CA ARG A 142 -28.08 -20.69 15.85
C ARG A 142 -27.65 -19.26 16.14
N CYS A 143 -26.83 -18.67 15.28
CA CYS A 143 -26.30 -17.33 15.45
C CYS A 143 -27.11 -16.32 14.63
N HIS A 144 -27.02 -15.05 15.00
CA HIS A 144 -27.77 -13.98 14.37
C HIS A 144 -26.81 -13.02 13.64
N PRO A 145 -27.16 -12.52 12.44
CA PRO A 145 -26.37 -11.50 11.76
C PRO A 145 -26.14 -10.27 12.65
N PRO A 146 -24.97 -9.60 12.57
CA PRO A 146 -23.84 -9.88 11.67
C PRO A 146 -22.85 -10.96 12.17
N PHE A 147 -23.10 -11.56 13.34
CA PHE A 147 -22.23 -12.55 13.97
C PHE A 147 -22.67 -13.98 13.67
N ASN A 148 -22.79 -14.33 12.38
CA ASN A 148 -23.40 -15.57 11.94
C ASN A 148 -22.43 -16.57 11.30
N LYS A 149 -21.13 -16.43 11.53
CA LYS A 149 -20.11 -17.37 11.02
C LYS A 149 -19.55 -18.25 12.11
N GLU A 150 -19.14 -19.45 11.72
CA GLU A 150 -18.23 -20.31 12.47
C GLU A 150 -16.88 -20.34 11.76
N VAL A 151 -15.81 -20.45 12.55
CA VAL A 151 -14.43 -20.51 12.05
C VAL A 151 -13.89 -21.90 12.28
N HIS A 152 -13.32 -22.47 11.23
CA HIS A 152 -12.66 -23.76 11.21
C HIS A 152 -11.21 -23.58 10.79
N LYS A 153 -10.32 -24.42 11.32
CA LYS A 153 -8.91 -24.45 10.91
C LYS A 153 -8.51 -25.81 10.37
N SER A 154 -7.50 -25.81 9.52
CA SER A 154 -6.71 -26.96 9.15
C SER A 154 -5.22 -26.63 9.31
N ASN A 155 -4.44 -27.61 9.75
CA ASN A 155 -2.99 -27.52 9.96
C ASN A 155 -2.24 -28.58 9.13
N ASP A 156 -2.89 -29.18 8.14
CA ASP A 156 -2.40 -30.32 7.38
C ASP A 156 -2.78 -30.24 5.88
N GLY A 157 -2.89 -29.01 5.36
CA GLY A 157 -3.20 -28.73 3.97
C GLY A 157 -4.65 -29.04 3.59
N GLY A 158 -5.58 -28.93 4.54
CA GLY A 158 -7.02 -29.14 4.33
C GLY A 158 -7.51 -30.57 4.56
N LYS A 159 -6.66 -31.50 4.98
CA LYS A 159 -7.03 -32.92 5.19
C LYS A 159 -7.94 -33.11 6.38
N THR A 160 -7.69 -32.40 7.48
CA THR A 160 -8.55 -32.40 8.66
C THR A 160 -8.96 -30.98 9.05
N TRP A 161 -10.18 -30.87 9.59
CA TRP A 161 -10.79 -29.60 9.96
C TRP A 161 -11.26 -29.63 11.41
N GLN A 162 -10.93 -28.59 12.16
CA GLN A 162 -11.34 -28.39 13.54
C GLN A 162 -12.13 -27.08 13.66
N TRP A 163 -13.32 -27.15 14.24
CA TRP A 163 -14.07 -25.97 14.67
C TRP A 163 -13.37 -25.30 15.87
N ILE A 164 -13.15 -23.99 15.79
CA ILE A 164 -12.41 -23.23 16.80
C ILE A 164 -13.19 -22.05 17.39
N LEU A 165 -14.16 -21.49 16.66
CA LEU A 165 -14.91 -20.32 17.11
C LEU A 165 -16.31 -20.29 16.49
N SER A 166 -17.33 -19.92 17.28
CA SER A 166 -18.69 -19.65 16.81
C SER A 166 -19.09 -18.19 17.03
N SER A 167 -20.20 -17.78 16.43
CA SER A 167 -20.70 -16.40 16.49
C SER A 167 -19.65 -15.37 16.05
N ALA A 168 -18.81 -15.72 15.08
CA ALA A 168 -17.84 -14.81 14.50
C ALA A 168 -18.53 -13.93 13.45
N MET A 169 -18.11 -12.67 13.37
CA MET A 169 -18.38 -11.79 12.25
C MET A 169 -17.24 -11.86 11.22
N MET A 170 -16.00 -11.91 11.72
CA MET A 170 -14.79 -12.02 10.91
C MET A 170 -13.65 -12.64 11.73
N ALA A 171 -12.75 -13.33 11.04
CA ALA A 171 -11.47 -13.76 11.58
C ALA A 171 -10.39 -13.73 10.48
N SER A 172 -9.13 -13.63 10.89
CA SER A 172 -7.97 -13.78 10.00
C SER A 172 -6.76 -14.23 10.78
N TRP A 173 -5.80 -14.84 10.07
CA TRP A 173 -4.42 -14.88 10.53
C TRP A 173 -3.93 -13.46 10.82
N ASP A 174 -3.09 -13.32 11.84
CA ASP A 174 -2.45 -12.04 12.14
C ASP A 174 -1.52 -11.67 10.98
N LYS A 175 -1.63 -10.42 10.51
CA LYS A 175 -0.83 -9.90 9.40
C LYS A 175 0.47 -9.24 9.86
N LEU A 176 0.73 -9.18 11.16
CA LEU A 176 1.95 -8.60 11.74
C LEU A 176 3.13 -9.56 11.70
N ILE A 177 3.47 -9.99 10.49
CA ILE A 177 4.32 -11.14 10.22
C ILE A 177 5.81 -10.91 10.55
N ASP A 178 6.28 -9.66 10.56
CA ASP A 178 7.70 -9.33 10.78
C ASP A 178 8.09 -9.08 12.25
N SER A 179 7.19 -9.37 13.19
CA SER A 179 7.47 -9.25 14.62
C SER A 179 7.82 -10.61 15.19
N GLU A 180 9.08 -10.83 15.59
CA GLU A 180 9.52 -12.06 16.27
C GLU A 180 8.76 -12.34 17.60
N LEU A 181 7.96 -11.38 18.07
CA LEU A 181 7.12 -11.48 19.27
C LEU A 181 5.73 -12.08 18.99
N ILE A 182 5.32 -12.18 17.73
CA ILE A 182 3.98 -12.60 17.33
C ILE A 182 4.07 -14.03 16.78
N PRO A 183 3.38 -15.01 17.38
CA PRO A 183 3.36 -16.38 16.87
C PRO A 183 2.69 -16.45 15.48
N ASP A 184 3.23 -17.32 14.62
CA ASP A 184 2.74 -17.53 13.25
C ASP A 184 1.29 -18.05 13.20
N GLU A 185 0.87 -18.73 14.28
CA GLU A 185 -0.46 -19.29 14.45
C GLU A 185 -1.50 -18.31 14.99
N ARG A 186 -1.13 -17.05 15.27
CA ARG A 186 -2.05 -16.08 15.88
C ARG A 186 -3.26 -15.83 14.97
N ILE A 187 -4.45 -15.97 15.55
CA ILE A 187 -5.72 -15.68 14.88
C ILE A 187 -6.40 -14.53 15.60
N VAL A 188 -6.78 -13.51 14.86
CA VAL A 188 -7.58 -12.37 15.34
C VAL A 188 -9.01 -12.53 14.87
N ALA A 189 -9.97 -12.33 15.76
CA ALA A 189 -11.39 -12.44 15.43
C ALA A 189 -12.23 -11.34 16.08
N CYS A 190 -13.32 -10.99 15.40
CA CYS A 190 -14.42 -10.24 15.96
C CYS A 190 -15.61 -11.20 16.12
N HIS A 191 -16.01 -11.44 17.36
CA HIS A 191 -17.06 -12.41 17.69
C HIS A 191 -17.99 -11.90 18.78
N LEU A 192 -19.13 -12.59 18.94
CA LEU A 192 -20.10 -12.33 20.00
C LEU A 192 -19.90 -13.33 21.14
N GLU A 193 -19.84 -12.82 22.37
CA GLU A 193 -19.74 -13.64 23.58
C GLU A 193 -20.64 -13.03 24.66
N TYR A 194 -21.57 -13.82 25.22
CA TYR A 194 -22.57 -13.34 26.20
C TYR A 194 -23.33 -12.07 25.76
N ASN A 195 -23.71 -12.00 24.47
CA ASN A 195 -24.32 -10.83 23.83
C ASN A 195 -23.44 -9.56 23.81
N GLN A 196 -22.15 -9.69 24.10
CA GLN A 196 -21.17 -8.62 23.97
C GLN A 196 -20.26 -8.90 22.79
N SER A 197 -20.16 -7.93 21.88
CA SER A 197 -19.21 -8.02 20.76
C SER A 197 -17.80 -7.76 21.26
N ARG A 198 -16.82 -8.54 20.82
CA ARG A 198 -15.42 -8.44 21.23
C ARG A 198 -14.51 -8.62 20.04
N VAL A 199 -13.39 -7.91 20.06
CA VAL A 199 -12.23 -8.21 19.21
C VAL A 199 -11.18 -8.87 20.09
N THR A 200 -10.74 -10.05 19.69
CA THR A 200 -9.85 -10.92 20.45
C THR A 200 -8.74 -11.45 19.56
N TYR A 201 -7.65 -11.90 20.17
CA TYR A 201 -6.68 -12.74 19.49
C TYR A 201 -6.41 -14.00 20.30
N SER A 202 -6.02 -15.06 19.61
CA SER A 202 -5.58 -16.31 20.20
C SER A 202 -4.27 -16.76 19.57
N ASP A 203 -3.37 -17.25 20.41
CA ASP A 203 -2.08 -17.84 20.04
C ASP A 203 -2.12 -19.39 20.09
N ASP A 204 -3.30 -19.96 20.35
CA ASP A 204 -3.48 -21.41 20.57
C ASP A 204 -4.76 -21.94 19.92
N TYR A 205 -5.16 -21.34 18.80
CA TYR A 205 -6.33 -21.73 18.02
C TYR A 205 -7.66 -21.65 18.78
N TYR A 206 -7.83 -20.59 19.56
CA TYR A 206 -9.00 -20.29 20.40
C TYR A 206 -9.27 -21.32 21.51
N ASN A 207 -8.25 -22.08 21.93
CA ASN A 207 -8.32 -22.80 23.21
C ASN A 207 -8.34 -21.80 24.39
N SER A 208 -7.59 -20.71 24.24
CA SER A 208 -7.66 -19.51 25.06
C SER A 208 -7.57 -18.27 24.15
N TYR A 209 -8.00 -17.12 24.65
CA TYR A 209 -7.90 -15.87 23.90
C TYR A 209 -7.66 -14.68 24.84
N LYS A 210 -7.10 -13.61 24.28
CA LYS A 210 -6.93 -12.32 24.92
C LYS A 210 -7.82 -11.28 24.25
N ILE A 211 -8.33 -10.36 25.06
CA ILE A 211 -9.23 -9.30 24.58
C ILE A 211 -8.38 -8.13 24.10
N ILE A 212 -8.60 -7.73 22.85
CA ILE A 212 -8.03 -6.52 22.27
C ILE A 212 -8.93 -5.34 22.59
N HIS A 213 -10.24 -5.51 22.33
CA HIS A 213 -11.19 -4.43 22.53
C HIS A 213 -12.59 -4.97 22.85
N ASN A 214 -13.20 -4.42 23.91
CA ASN A 214 -14.60 -4.70 24.27
C ASN A 214 -15.55 -3.85 23.42
N ASN A 215 -16.64 -4.43 22.93
CA ASN A 215 -17.62 -3.76 22.06
C ASN A 215 -17.09 -3.33 20.68
N GLY A 216 -15.99 -3.95 20.21
CA GLY A 216 -15.48 -3.74 18.86
C GLY A 216 -16.31 -4.50 17.84
N THR A 217 -16.84 -3.81 16.83
CA THR A 217 -17.74 -4.36 15.80
C THR A 217 -17.01 -4.78 14.51
N GLY A 218 -15.68 -4.75 14.52
CA GLY A 218 -14.83 -5.16 13.41
C GLY A 218 -13.39 -4.71 13.60
N PHE A 219 -12.48 -5.29 12.83
CA PHE A 219 -11.07 -4.92 12.85
C PHE A 219 -10.46 -4.93 11.45
N PHE A 220 -9.31 -4.28 11.30
CA PHE A 220 -8.48 -4.33 10.12
C PHE A 220 -7.01 -4.32 10.52
N GLN A 221 -6.17 -5.05 9.79
CA GLN A 221 -4.75 -5.16 10.06
C GLN A 221 -3.94 -4.81 8.81
N THR A 222 -2.87 -4.06 9.04
CA THR A 222 -1.76 -3.80 8.11
C THR A 222 -0.50 -4.41 8.70
N GLN A 223 0.64 -4.34 8.01
CA GLN A 223 1.93 -4.80 8.55
C GLN A 223 2.39 -4.02 9.79
N PHE A 224 1.91 -2.79 9.97
CA PHE A 224 2.41 -1.87 11.01
C PHE A 224 1.35 -1.44 12.04
N HIS A 225 0.07 -1.63 11.74
CA HIS A 225 -1.04 -1.13 12.56
C HIS A 225 -2.22 -2.10 12.60
N MET A 226 -2.84 -2.18 13.77
CA MET A 226 -4.13 -2.78 13.99
C MET A 226 -5.19 -1.69 14.24
N PHE A 227 -6.32 -1.82 13.58
CA PHE A 227 -7.46 -0.93 13.71
C PHE A 227 -8.67 -1.70 14.23
N VAL A 228 -9.39 -1.11 15.18
CA VAL A 228 -10.67 -1.63 15.68
C VAL A 228 -11.73 -0.55 15.59
N ILE A 229 -12.89 -0.89 15.05
CA ILE A 229 -14.05 0.00 15.03
C ILE A 229 -15.00 -0.41 16.16
N SER A 230 -15.54 0.56 16.89
CA SER A 230 -16.49 0.33 17.97
C SER A 230 -17.69 1.26 17.84
N LYS A 231 -18.85 0.84 18.35
CA LYS A 231 -20.06 1.67 18.33
C LYS A 231 -19.98 2.73 19.44
N PHE A 232 -20.28 3.98 19.10
CA PHE A 232 -20.35 5.08 20.05
C PHE A 232 -21.61 5.90 19.77
N GLN A 233 -22.60 5.82 20.68
CA GLN A 233 -23.92 6.43 20.50
C GLN A 233 -24.59 5.99 19.17
N SER A 234 -24.90 6.94 18.27
CA SER A 234 -25.43 6.72 16.92
C SER A 234 -24.34 6.63 15.84
N ALA A 235 -23.06 6.74 16.22
CA ALA A 235 -21.90 6.78 15.35
C ALA A 235 -20.89 5.67 15.72
N TYR A 236 -19.65 5.80 15.23
CA TYR A 236 -18.55 4.90 15.49
C TYR A 236 -17.31 5.64 16.01
N ARG A 237 -16.39 4.88 16.60
CA ARG A 237 -15.04 5.32 16.93
C ARG A 237 -14.03 4.33 16.37
N LEU A 238 -12.94 4.85 15.82
CA LEU A 238 -11.81 4.06 15.38
C LEU A 238 -10.71 4.09 16.45
N HIS A 239 -10.16 2.92 16.73
CA HIS A 239 -9.06 2.69 17.63
C HIS A 239 -7.88 2.17 16.83
N VAL A 240 -6.68 2.61 17.18
CA VAL A 240 -5.44 2.21 16.51
C VAL A 240 -4.44 1.72 17.55
N ALA A 241 -3.71 0.67 17.19
CA ALA A 241 -2.53 0.22 17.92
C ALA A 241 -1.40 -0.08 16.91
N PRO A 242 -0.17 0.38 17.17
CA PRO A 242 0.99 -0.05 16.41
C PRO A 242 1.27 -1.55 16.62
N ALA A 243 1.87 -2.17 15.61
CA ALA A 243 2.09 -3.61 15.51
C ALA A 243 2.89 -4.24 16.66
N PHE A 244 3.80 -3.47 17.27
CA PHE A 244 4.79 -4.00 18.21
C PHE A 244 4.38 -3.86 19.68
N TYR A 245 3.19 -3.35 19.96
CA TYR A 245 2.66 -3.18 21.30
C TYR A 245 1.67 -4.30 21.64
N ASP A 246 1.53 -4.60 22.93
CA ASP A 246 0.40 -5.41 23.40
C ASP A 246 -0.88 -4.69 22.94
N TYR A 247 -1.66 -5.37 22.08
CA TYR A 247 -2.91 -4.84 21.54
C TYR A 247 -3.88 -4.35 22.63
N ALA A 248 -3.69 -4.75 23.88
CA ALA A 248 -4.40 -4.21 25.04
C ALA A 248 -4.28 -2.68 25.22
N GLN A 249 -3.33 -2.01 24.55
CA GLN A 249 -3.11 -0.55 24.63
C GLN A 249 -3.59 0.21 23.38
N MET A 250 -4.73 -0.18 22.79
CA MET A 250 -5.31 0.60 21.69
C MET A 250 -5.69 2.01 22.14
N ILE A 251 -5.46 2.98 21.26
CA ILE A 251 -5.78 4.39 21.49
C ILE A 251 -6.89 4.81 20.54
N ASN A 252 -7.88 5.54 21.06
CA ASN A 252 -8.89 6.18 20.21
C ASN A 252 -8.21 7.23 19.34
N ILE A 253 -8.47 7.22 18.03
CA ILE A 253 -7.94 8.29 17.18
C ILE A 253 -8.50 9.64 17.61
N SER A 254 -7.65 10.66 17.60
CA SER A 254 -8.03 12.04 17.84
C SER A 254 -8.29 12.71 16.49
N ILE A 255 -9.54 13.09 16.24
CA ILE A 255 -9.93 13.91 15.11
C ILE A 255 -10.75 15.10 15.62
N PRO A 256 -10.80 16.22 14.89
CA PRO A 256 -11.55 17.41 15.31
C PRO A 256 -13.09 17.27 15.18
N PHE A 257 -13.64 16.05 15.05
CA PHE A 257 -15.07 15.79 14.87
C PHE A 257 -15.58 14.61 15.72
N ASP A 258 -16.68 14.83 16.42
CA ASP A 258 -17.28 13.80 17.28
C ASP A 258 -18.07 12.74 16.51
N GLN A 259 -18.78 13.13 15.45
CA GLN A 259 -19.65 12.22 14.70
C GLN A 259 -18.94 11.61 13.49
N GLN A 260 -18.73 10.30 13.54
CA GLN A 260 -18.02 9.53 12.53
C GLN A 260 -18.84 8.29 12.15
N TYR A 261 -19.32 8.21 10.90
CA TYR A 261 -20.28 7.19 10.50
C TYR A 261 -19.67 6.03 9.69
N SER A 262 -18.51 6.25 9.07
CA SER A 262 -17.77 5.20 8.38
C SER A 262 -16.33 5.63 8.10
N TYR A 263 -15.44 4.65 8.02
CA TYR A 263 -14.03 4.83 7.70
C TYR A 263 -13.67 4.03 6.46
N THR A 264 -12.65 4.48 5.74
CA THR A 264 -11.97 3.71 4.69
C THR A 264 -10.48 4.00 4.81
N LEU A 265 -9.69 2.96 5.05
CA LEU A 265 -8.23 3.05 5.10
C LEU A 265 -7.70 3.23 3.68
N LEU A 266 -6.89 4.27 3.46
CA LEU A 266 -6.40 4.64 2.14
C LEU A 266 -4.93 4.27 1.92
N ASP A 267 -4.07 4.55 2.90
CA ASP A 267 -2.63 4.24 2.87
C ASP A 267 -2.08 4.17 4.30
N THR A 268 -1.10 3.29 4.52
CA THR A 268 -0.38 3.13 5.81
C THR A 268 1.12 2.91 5.65
N GLU A 269 1.61 2.85 4.42
CA GLU A 269 3.02 2.51 4.14
C GLU A 269 3.89 3.77 4.03
N SER A 270 3.30 4.96 4.05
CA SER A 270 3.98 6.23 3.79
C SER A 270 4.41 6.95 5.07
N GLU A 271 4.71 6.19 6.14
CA GLU A 271 5.07 6.67 7.50
C GLU A 271 3.94 7.44 8.23
N SER A 272 2.86 7.78 7.54
CA SER A 272 1.61 8.27 8.10
C SER A 272 0.43 7.42 7.62
N ILE A 273 -0.70 7.53 8.31
CA ILE A 273 -1.94 6.84 8.01
C ILE A 273 -2.89 7.80 7.30
N PHE A 274 -3.38 7.42 6.12
CA PHE A 274 -4.46 8.11 5.43
C PHE A 274 -5.80 7.42 5.66
N LEU A 275 -6.77 8.18 6.16
CA LEU A 275 -8.15 7.74 6.40
C LEU A 275 -9.14 8.60 5.63
N SER A 276 -10.12 7.97 5.01
CA SER A 276 -11.31 8.64 4.49
C SER A 276 -12.47 8.44 5.46
N ILE A 277 -13.04 9.53 5.98
CA ILE A 277 -14.08 9.50 7.01
C ILE A 277 -15.35 10.20 6.51
N SER A 278 -16.51 9.54 6.69
CA SER A 278 -17.83 10.12 6.47
C SER A 278 -18.39 10.70 7.77
N HIS A 279 -18.66 12.00 7.77
CA HIS A 279 -19.31 12.70 8.89
C HIS A 279 -20.81 12.90 8.68
N ASN A 280 -21.34 12.52 7.53
CA ASN A 280 -22.76 12.59 7.25
C ASN A 280 -23.40 11.20 7.33
N GLN A 281 -24.50 11.08 8.10
CA GLN A 281 -25.22 9.83 8.29
C GLN A 281 -25.97 9.41 7.02
N THR A 282 -26.55 10.37 6.29
CA THR A 282 -27.38 10.12 5.10
C THR A 282 -26.55 10.08 3.83
N ASN A 283 -25.61 11.02 3.67
CA ASN A 283 -24.72 11.08 2.51
C ASN A 283 -23.35 10.45 2.83
N LYS A 284 -23.24 9.14 2.69
CA LYS A 284 -21.96 8.43 2.89
C LYS A 284 -21.01 8.49 1.68
N LYS A 285 -21.41 9.16 0.59
CA LYS A 285 -20.57 9.36 -0.61
C LYS A 285 -19.56 10.48 -0.43
N LEU A 286 -19.91 11.46 0.39
CA LEU A 286 -19.10 12.61 0.71
C LEU A 286 -18.23 12.28 1.93
N THR A 287 -16.92 12.20 1.72
CA THR A 287 -15.96 11.93 2.80
C THR A 287 -14.86 12.97 2.82
N ASN A 288 -14.16 13.07 3.94
CA ASN A 288 -12.94 13.86 4.06
C ASN A 288 -11.75 12.92 4.26
N ILE A 289 -10.62 13.26 3.66
CA ILE A 289 -9.36 12.55 3.84
C ILE A 289 -8.57 13.21 4.96
N TYR A 290 -8.07 12.39 5.86
CA TYR A 290 -7.24 12.75 6.98
C TYR A 290 -5.88 12.09 6.86
N THR A 291 -4.85 12.78 7.33
CA THR A 291 -3.48 12.25 7.50
C THR A 291 -3.13 12.24 8.99
N SER A 292 -2.45 11.20 9.45
CA SER A 292 -2.01 11.08 10.84
C SER A 292 -0.73 11.87 11.10
N ASP A 293 -0.45 12.14 12.37
CA ASP A 293 0.89 12.43 12.86
C ASP A 293 1.80 11.19 12.76
N PHE A 294 3.09 11.38 13.10
CA PHE A 294 4.10 10.31 13.09
C PHE A 294 3.79 9.16 14.07
N GLN A 295 2.99 9.43 15.10
CA GLN A 295 2.58 8.43 16.09
C GLN A 295 1.33 7.64 15.64
N GLY A 296 0.62 8.12 14.61
CA GLY A 296 -0.52 7.42 14.02
C GLY A 296 -1.84 7.62 14.77
N PHE A 297 -1.95 8.55 15.72
CA PHE A 297 -3.16 8.72 16.53
C PHE A 297 -3.81 10.10 16.47
N LYS A 298 -3.10 11.18 16.10
CA LYS A 298 -3.73 12.49 15.84
C LYS A 298 -3.89 12.71 14.35
N PHE A 299 -5.11 12.99 13.92
CA PHE A 299 -5.46 13.11 12.51
C PHE A 299 -5.91 14.53 12.20
N THR A 300 -5.40 15.07 11.10
CA THR A 300 -5.77 16.38 10.56
C THR A 300 -6.37 16.24 9.16
N ILE A 301 -7.17 17.21 8.72
CA ILE A 301 -7.76 17.19 7.38
C ILE A 301 -6.67 17.43 6.35
N SER A 302 -6.51 16.49 5.42
CA SER A 302 -5.68 16.63 4.23
C SER A 302 -6.51 17.08 3.02
N LEU A 303 -7.69 16.50 2.79
CA LEU A 303 -8.54 16.86 1.66
C LEU A 303 -10.03 16.78 2.01
N LEU A 304 -10.77 17.84 1.68
CA LEU A 304 -12.22 17.90 1.87
C LEU A 304 -12.99 17.31 0.67
N ASN A 305 -14.17 16.76 0.93
CA ASN A 305 -15.17 16.40 -0.08
C ASN A 305 -14.75 15.32 -1.08
N ASN A 306 -13.91 14.38 -0.67
CA ASN A 306 -13.51 13.23 -1.47
C ASN A 306 -14.72 12.38 -1.89
N VAL A 307 -14.65 11.87 -3.12
CA VAL A 307 -15.69 11.05 -3.74
C VAL A 307 -15.56 9.60 -3.28
N ARG A 308 -16.66 9.01 -2.83
CA ARG A 308 -16.74 7.60 -2.47
C ARG A 308 -17.87 6.86 -3.17
N SER A 309 -17.56 5.68 -3.71
CA SER A 309 -18.57 4.75 -4.23
C SER A 309 -19.28 4.01 -3.10
N LEU A 310 -20.60 4.13 -3.01
CA LEU A 310 -21.40 3.36 -2.04
C LEU A 310 -21.45 1.87 -2.38
N ASN A 311 -21.34 1.51 -3.66
CA ASN A 311 -21.46 0.13 -4.11
C ASN A 311 -20.22 -0.69 -3.71
N THR A 312 -19.03 -0.09 -3.81
CA THR A 312 -17.75 -0.78 -3.53
C THR A 312 -17.12 -0.35 -2.22
N GLY A 313 -17.56 0.75 -1.63
CA GLY A 313 -16.92 1.39 -0.48
C GLY A 313 -15.62 2.12 -0.80
N GLN A 314 -15.12 2.02 -2.04
CA GLN A 314 -13.85 2.60 -2.48
C GLN A 314 -13.97 4.11 -2.62
N CYS A 315 -12.92 4.81 -2.17
CA CYS A 315 -12.74 6.24 -2.35
C CYS A 315 -11.92 6.50 -3.61
N ASP A 316 -12.23 7.57 -4.33
CA ASP A 316 -11.39 8.07 -5.43
C ASP A 316 -10.15 8.72 -4.83
N PHE A 317 -9.21 7.87 -4.44
CA PHE A 317 -7.91 8.20 -3.89
C PHE A 317 -6.91 7.16 -4.36
N GLU A 318 -5.83 7.64 -4.98
CA GLU A 318 -4.92 6.84 -5.77
C GLU A 318 -3.47 7.19 -5.41
N LYS A 319 -2.81 6.32 -4.65
CA LYS A 319 -1.36 6.38 -4.38
C LYS A 319 -0.56 6.01 -5.62
N ILE A 320 0.41 6.84 -6.00
CA ILE A 320 1.35 6.53 -7.08
C ILE A 320 2.54 5.75 -6.51
N GLU A 321 2.50 4.42 -6.62
CA GLU A 321 3.46 3.52 -5.95
C GLU A 321 4.92 3.78 -6.30
N SER A 322 5.19 4.27 -7.51
CA SER A 322 6.56 4.53 -7.96
C SER A 322 7.15 5.85 -7.44
N LEU A 323 6.35 6.69 -6.77
CA LEU A 323 6.77 7.97 -6.19
C LEU A 323 6.16 8.18 -4.80
N LYS A 324 7.01 8.20 -3.77
CA LYS A 324 6.60 8.48 -2.40
C LYS A 324 5.93 9.85 -2.32
N GLY A 325 4.78 9.92 -1.64
CA GLY A 325 4.08 11.17 -1.36
C GLY A 325 3.21 11.73 -2.47
N VAL A 326 3.13 11.05 -3.62
CA VAL A 326 2.27 11.48 -4.74
C VAL A 326 0.94 10.74 -4.70
N TYR A 327 -0.15 11.51 -4.64
CA TYR A 327 -1.52 10.96 -4.62
C TYR A 327 -2.44 11.75 -5.54
N ILE A 328 -3.35 11.05 -6.21
CA ILE A 328 -4.42 11.64 -7.03
C ILE A 328 -5.77 11.33 -6.39
N ALA A 329 -6.67 12.31 -6.31
CA ALA A 329 -8.00 12.12 -5.74
C ALA A 329 -9.06 12.87 -6.54
N ASN A 330 -10.31 12.38 -6.47
CA ASN A 330 -11.46 13.15 -6.95
C ASN A 330 -12.24 13.73 -5.76
N ILE A 331 -12.69 14.97 -5.91
CA ILE A 331 -13.52 15.69 -4.94
C ILE A 331 -14.79 16.19 -5.60
N TYR A 332 -15.84 16.35 -4.81
CA TYR A 332 -16.98 17.16 -5.21
C TYR A 332 -16.64 18.65 -5.04
N ASP A 333 -17.03 19.46 -6.01
CA ASP A 333 -16.82 20.91 -5.98
C ASP A 333 -17.51 21.54 -4.76
N HIS A 334 -16.71 22.20 -3.92
CA HIS A 334 -17.16 22.78 -2.66
C HIS A 334 -18.28 23.82 -2.84
N GLU A 335 -18.21 24.64 -3.88
CA GLU A 335 -19.22 25.66 -4.13
C GLU A 335 -20.57 25.04 -4.50
N LYS A 336 -20.53 23.88 -5.17
CA LYS A 336 -21.74 23.17 -5.63
C LYS A 336 -22.43 22.42 -4.49
N LEU A 337 -21.70 22.02 -3.46
CA LEU A 337 -22.29 21.37 -2.27
C LEU A 337 -23.35 22.23 -1.57
N LYS A 338 -23.22 23.56 -1.63
CA LYS A 338 -24.14 24.49 -0.94
C LYS A 338 -25.40 24.81 -1.75
N VAL A 339 -25.35 24.64 -3.08
CA VAL A 339 -26.39 25.17 -3.99
C VAL A 339 -27.08 24.09 -4.83
N VAL A 340 -26.51 22.89 -4.90
CA VAL A 340 -27.03 21.78 -5.70
C VAL A 340 -27.58 20.67 -4.81
N LYS A 341 -28.62 19.98 -5.28
CA LYS A 341 -29.13 18.77 -4.63
C LYS A 341 -28.09 17.66 -4.65
N GLU A 342 -28.04 16.86 -3.60
CA GLU A 342 -27.10 15.74 -3.46
C GLU A 342 -27.09 14.79 -4.67
N SER A 343 -28.27 14.52 -5.25
CA SER A 343 -28.42 13.65 -6.42
C SER A 343 -27.69 14.16 -7.68
N ASP A 344 -27.44 15.46 -7.77
CA ASP A 344 -26.79 16.08 -8.93
C ASP A 344 -25.28 16.29 -8.73
N LEU A 345 -24.75 16.04 -7.52
CA LEU A 345 -23.32 16.22 -7.21
C LEU A 345 -22.39 15.37 -8.07
N GLU A 346 -22.85 14.23 -8.58
CA GLU A 346 -22.07 13.34 -9.46
C GLU A 346 -21.51 14.05 -10.70
N LYS A 347 -22.15 15.14 -11.14
CA LYS A 347 -21.74 15.96 -12.30
C LYS A 347 -20.67 17.00 -11.98
N TYR A 348 -20.35 17.20 -10.70
CA TYR A 348 -19.49 18.28 -10.22
C TYR A 348 -18.23 17.73 -9.54
N LYS A 349 -17.61 16.73 -10.16
CA LYS A 349 -16.35 16.13 -9.69
C LYS A 349 -15.15 16.84 -10.29
N LYS A 350 -14.13 17.11 -9.49
CA LYS A 350 -12.83 17.64 -9.90
C LYS A 350 -11.73 16.69 -9.45
N THR A 351 -10.67 16.58 -10.24
CA THR A 351 -9.48 15.79 -9.90
C THR A 351 -8.38 16.70 -9.38
N VAL A 352 -7.74 16.29 -8.29
CA VAL A 352 -6.62 16.97 -7.66
C VAL A 352 -5.46 16.00 -7.42
N ILE A 353 -4.25 16.53 -7.34
CA ILE A 353 -3.00 15.83 -7.08
C ILE A 353 -2.22 16.52 -5.97
N THR A 354 -1.51 15.75 -5.16
CA THR A 354 -0.52 16.24 -4.20
C THR A 354 0.82 15.58 -4.52
N PHE A 355 1.91 16.30 -4.23
CA PHE A 355 3.27 15.79 -4.32
C PHE A 355 3.95 15.72 -2.95
N ASP A 356 3.29 16.19 -1.90
CA ASP A 356 3.84 16.45 -0.56
C ASP A 356 3.05 15.70 0.52
N LYS A 357 2.65 14.46 0.24
CA LYS A 357 1.85 13.62 1.16
C LYS A 357 0.55 14.30 1.61
N GLY A 358 -0.13 14.95 0.68
CA GLY A 358 -1.46 15.52 0.93
C GLY A 358 -1.45 16.75 1.83
N ALA A 359 -0.30 17.40 2.02
CA ALA A 359 -0.24 18.70 2.67
C ALA A 359 -0.93 19.75 1.79
N ILE A 360 -0.57 19.79 0.50
CA ILE A 360 -1.14 20.70 -0.50
C ILE A 360 -1.65 19.90 -1.70
N TRP A 361 -2.83 20.28 -2.17
CA TRP A 361 -3.48 19.67 -3.33
C TRP A 361 -3.66 20.68 -4.46
N HIS A 362 -3.37 20.26 -5.68
CA HIS A 362 -3.42 21.08 -6.89
C HIS A 362 -4.34 20.45 -7.94
N PRO A 363 -5.05 21.23 -8.76
CA PRO A 363 -5.68 20.72 -9.97
C PRO A 363 -4.65 20.11 -10.93
N LEU A 364 -5.03 19.09 -11.69
CA LEU A 364 -4.16 18.54 -12.73
C LEU A 364 -4.07 19.50 -13.92
N LYS A 365 -2.85 19.76 -14.39
CA LYS A 365 -2.64 20.56 -15.60
C LYS A 365 -3.18 19.84 -16.82
N ALA A 366 -3.96 20.56 -17.64
CA ALA A 366 -4.37 20.05 -18.93
C ALA A 366 -3.15 19.96 -19.88
N PRO A 367 -3.09 18.94 -20.76
CA PRO A 367 -2.09 18.87 -21.82
C PRO A 367 -2.17 20.10 -22.73
N GLU A 368 -1.03 20.52 -23.28
CA GLU A 368 -0.94 21.67 -24.20
C GLU A 368 -1.58 21.37 -25.57
N THR A 369 -1.49 20.12 -26.02
CA THR A 369 -1.99 19.66 -27.32
C THR A 369 -2.75 18.35 -27.19
N ASP A 370 -3.69 18.13 -28.09
CA ASP A 370 -4.41 16.87 -28.23
C ASP A 370 -3.57 15.83 -29.01
N VAL A 371 -4.09 14.60 -29.15
CA VAL A 371 -3.38 13.52 -29.87
C VAL A 371 -3.07 13.84 -31.35
N ASN A 372 -3.77 14.81 -31.96
CA ASN A 372 -3.55 15.25 -33.34
C ASN A 372 -2.59 16.46 -33.42
N GLY A 373 -2.02 16.88 -32.29
CA GLY A 373 -1.17 18.06 -32.19
C GLY A 373 -1.93 19.38 -32.23
N GLN A 374 -3.26 19.38 -32.09
CA GLN A 374 -4.04 20.62 -32.01
C GLN A 374 -3.94 21.20 -30.61
N GLN A 375 -3.76 22.52 -30.51
CA GLN A 375 -3.67 23.21 -29.22
C GLN A 375 -4.97 23.06 -28.42
N ILE A 376 -4.85 22.75 -27.13
CA ILE A 376 -5.97 22.67 -26.21
C ILE A 376 -6.09 24.01 -25.48
N HIS A 377 -7.25 24.65 -25.60
CA HIS A 377 -7.56 25.91 -24.90
C HIS A 377 -8.24 25.61 -23.57
N CYS A 378 -7.44 25.58 -22.50
CA CYS A 378 -7.90 25.34 -21.14
C CYS A 378 -7.38 26.47 -20.24
N SER A 379 -8.27 27.31 -19.72
CA SER A 379 -7.96 28.51 -18.93
C SER A 379 -8.91 28.67 -17.75
N GLY A 380 -8.49 29.41 -16.72
CA GLY A 380 -9.28 29.59 -15.50
C GLY A 380 -9.39 28.28 -14.72
N ASP A 381 -10.61 27.89 -14.34
CA ASP A 381 -10.88 26.67 -13.57
C ASP A 381 -10.83 25.38 -14.40
N CYS A 382 -10.51 25.48 -15.70
CA CYS A 382 -10.35 24.32 -16.55
C CYS A 382 -9.10 23.53 -16.16
N SER A 383 -9.23 22.21 -16.04
CA SER A 383 -8.13 21.29 -15.70
C SER A 383 -8.35 19.91 -16.31
N LEU A 384 -7.38 19.01 -16.16
CA LEU A 384 -7.54 17.61 -16.49
C LEU A 384 -8.29 16.90 -15.34
N HIS A 385 -9.25 16.07 -15.70
CA HIS A 385 -10.01 15.25 -14.75
C HIS A 385 -9.94 13.78 -15.14
N LEU A 386 -9.66 12.93 -14.17
CA LEU A 386 -9.43 11.51 -14.35
C LEU A 386 -10.52 10.68 -13.67
N GLN A 387 -10.89 9.57 -14.32
CA GLN A 387 -11.71 8.55 -13.69
C GLN A 387 -10.90 7.89 -12.56
N GLY A 388 -11.44 7.96 -11.35
CA GLY A 388 -10.87 7.32 -10.17
C GLY A 388 -11.49 5.95 -9.88
N ARG A 389 -10.98 5.28 -8.84
CA ARG A 389 -11.37 3.94 -8.34
C ARG A 389 -12.86 3.63 -8.36
N SER A 390 -13.73 4.61 -8.14
CA SER A 390 -15.19 4.45 -8.19
C SER A 390 -15.72 4.01 -9.56
N VAL A 391 -14.98 4.28 -10.65
CA VAL A 391 -15.38 3.98 -12.04
C VAL A 391 -14.30 3.21 -12.81
N SER A 392 -13.04 3.68 -12.77
CA SER A 392 -11.91 3.09 -13.49
C SER A 392 -10.62 3.32 -12.72
N LYS A 393 -9.67 2.38 -12.77
CA LYS A 393 -8.41 2.52 -12.02
C LYS A 393 -7.44 3.42 -12.80
N ILE A 394 -6.80 4.35 -12.09
CA ILE A 394 -5.58 5.00 -12.60
C ILE A 394 -4.48 3.95 -12.57
N TYR A 395 -3.88 3.63 -13.71
CA TYR A 395 -2.85 2.58 -13.76
C TYR A 395 -1.48 3.17 -13.46
N ARG A 396 -0.77 2.48 -12.58
CA ARG A 396 0.60 2.74 -12.19
C ARG A 396 1.23 1.41 -11.78
N GLU A 397 2.53 1.40 -11.77
CA GLU A 397 3.33 0.24 -11.41
C GLU A 397 4.54 0.71 -10.63
N SER A 398 4.81 0.10 -9.48
CA SER A 398 5.93 0.41 -8.59
C SER A 398 7.28 0.48 -9.33
N LYS A 399 7.47 -0.37 -10.36
CA LYS A 399 8.70 -0.45 -11.16
C LYS A 399 8.74 0.49 -12.37
N ALA A 400 7.64 1.16 -12.71
CA ALA A 400 7.58 2.15 -13.79
C ALA A 400 7.65 3.57 -13.20
N ILE A 401 8.87 4.04 -12.96
CA ILE A 401 9.15 5.27 -12.20
C ILE A 401 8.54 6.50 -12.87
N GLY A 402 7.59 7.13 -12.18
CA GLY A 402 6.89 8.34 -12.62
C GLY A 402 5.84 8.12 -13.73
N LEU A 403 5.65 6.89 -14.20
CA LEU A 403 4.72 6.61 -15.29
C LEU A 403 3.29 6.41 -14.76
N ILE A 404 2.33 7.13 -15.34
CA ILE A 404 0.92 7.05 -15.00
C ILE A 404 0.08 6.99 -16.28
N MET A 405 -0.89 6.08 -16.34
CA MET A 405 -1.90 6.01 -17.40
C MET A 405 -3.30 6.14 -16.80
N ALA A 406 -4.10 7.04 -17.36
CA ALA A 406 -5.44 7.30 -16.85
C ALA A 406 -6.43 7.62 -17.98
N SER A 407 -7.71 7.33 -17.74
CA SER A 407 -8.80 7.74 -18.62
C SER A 407 -9.54 8.92 -18.01
N GLY A 408 -9.87 9.94 -18.79
CA GLY A 408 -10.40 11.19 -18.27
C GLY A 408 -10.89 12.16 -19.34
N ASN A 409 -11.13 13.41 -18.95
CA ASN A 409 -11.48 14.51 -19.86
C ASN A 409 -10.87 15.83 -19.38
N ILE A 410 -10.79 16.80 -20.28
CA ILE A 410 -10.39 18.17 -19.95
C ILE A 410 -11.67 19.00 -19.87
N GLY A 411 -11.76 19.87 -18.87
CA GLY A 411 -12.93 20.73 -18.69
C GLY A 411 -13.00 21.30 -17.28
N LEU A 412 -14.19 21.72 -16.88
CA LEU A 412 -14.47 22.21 -15.53
C LEU A 412 -14.75 21.07 -14.53
N TYR A 413 -15.24 19.94 -15.04
CA TYR A 413 -15.66 18.78 -14.25
C TYR A 413 -15.39 17.47 -15.00
N LEU A 414 -15.30 16.37 -14.26
CA LEU A 414 -15.22 15.02 -14.80
C LEU A 414 -16.55 14.64 -15.47
N GLU A 415 -16.48 14.25 -16.73
CA GLU A 415 -17.63 13.82 -17.54
C GLU A 415 -17.52 12.34 -17.93
N GLU A 416 -18.65 11.65 -18.07
CA GLU A 416 -18.64 10.22 -18.44
C GLU A 416 -18.58 9.97 -19.95
N LYS A 417 -19.04 10.93 -20.77
CA LYS A 417 -19.26 10.73 -22.21
C LYS A 417 -18.04 11.04 -23.07
N THR A 418 -17.21 11.99 -22.66
CA THR A 418 -16.07 12.49 -23.43
C THR A 418 -14.76 12.03 -22.82
N ILE A 419 -14.55 10.71 -22.75
CA ILE A 419 -13.36 10.12 -22.12
C ILE A 419 -12.27 9.82 -23.16
N ASN A 420 -11.07 10.34 -22.91
CA ASN A 420 -9.83 10.04 -23.63
C ASN A 420 -8.81 9.40 -22.69
N THR A 421 -7.73 8.84 -23.24
CA THR A 421 -6.62 8.25 -22.50
C THR A 421 -5.44 9.20 -22.43
N TYR A 422 -4.91 9.40 -21.23
CA TYR A 422 -3.82 10.31 -20.92
C TYR A 422 -2.66 9.56 -20.28
N PHE A 423 -1.46 10.07 -20.52
CA PHE A 423 -0.20 9.54 -20.00
C PHE A 423 0.58 10.64 -19.28
N SER A 424 1.27 10.30 -18.20
CA SER A 424 2.27 11.14 -17.55
C SER A 424 3.56 10.34 -17.35
N ARG A 425 4.71 11.02 -17.54
CA ARG A 425 6.07 10.46 -17.37
C ARG A 425 6.75 10.94 -16.09
N ASP A 426 6.20 11.96 -15.45
CA ASP A 426 6.85 12.72 -14.38
C ASP A 426 6.03 12.72 -13.09
N GLY A 427 5.20 11.69 -12.88
CA GLY A 427 4.42 11.54 -11.66
C GLY A 427 3.13 12.36 -11.63
N GLY A 428 2.64 12.82 -12.79
CA GLY A 428 1.39 13.57 -12.89
C GLY A 428 1.57 15.09 -12.92
N MET A 429 2.80 15.58 -13.07
CA MET A 429 3.09 17.01 -13.22
C MET A 429 2.69 17.52 -14.60
N THR A 430 3.06 16.75 -15.63
CA THR A 430 2.66 16.99 -17.03
C THR A 430 1.92 15.78 -17.57
N TRP A 431 0.96 16.05 -18.46
CA TRP A 431 0.11 15.03 -19.07
C TRP A 431 0.12 15.18 -20.58
N TYR A 432 -0.08 14.06 -21.27
CA TYR A 432 -0.18 13.95 -22.71
C TYR A 432 -1.45 13.20 -23.07
N GLU A 433 -2.26 13.72 -24.00
CA GLU A 433 -3.36 12.93 -24.56
C GLU A 433 -2.80 11.93 -25.57
N VAL A 434 -2.81 10.63 -25.23
CA VAL A 434 -2.19 9.59 -26.07
C VAL A 434 -3.18 8.89 -26.99
N ARG A 435 -4.49 8.93 -26.66
CA ARG A 435 -5.53 8.31 -27.49
C ARG A 435 -6.92 8.85 -27.18
N LYS A 436 -7.76 9.01 -28.22
CA LYS A 436 -9.20 9.29 -28.02
C LYS A 436 -9.95 8.03 -27.60
N GLY A 437 -10.90 8.16 -26.66
CA GLY A 437 -11.67 7.04 -26.15
C GLY A 437 -11.03 6.32 -24.95
N HIS A 438 -11.81 5.44 -24.32
CA HIS A 438 -11.41 4.65 -23.16
C HIS A 438 -10.64 3.39 -23.58
N HIS A 439 -9.47 3.17 -22.99
CA HIS A 439 -8.62 2.00 -23.22
C HIS A 439 -8.31 1.26 -21.92
N ILE A 440 -8.00 -0.02 -22.04
CA ILE A 440 -7.34 -0.82 -21.00
C ILE A 440 -5.87 -0.88 -21.37
N TYR A 441 -4.98 -0.73 -20.40
CA TYR A 441 -3.54 -0.61 -20.63
C TYR A 441 -2.74 -1.31 -19.53
N SER A 442 -1.49 -1.67 -19.85
CA SER A 442 -0.54 -2.31 -18.95
C SER A 442 0.90 -1.93 -19.31
N PHE A 443 1.81 -1.97 -18.33
CA PHE A 443 3.24 -1.74 -18.51
C PHE A 443 4.01 -3.05 -18.41
N GLY A 444 5.00 -3.21 -19.28
CA GLY A 444 6.04 -4.23 -19.20
C GLY A 444 7.41 -3.57 -19.25
N ASP A 445 8.47 -4.34 -18.99
CA ASP A 445 9.86 -3.87 -19.03
C ASP A 445 10.11 -2.57 -18.23
N ARG A 446 9.53 -2.45 -17.04
CA ARG A 446 9.62 -1.28 -16.16
C ARG A 446 9.09 0.01 -16.81
N GLY A 447 8.07 -0.14 -17.67
CA GLY A 447 7.55 0.96 -18.48
C GLY A 447 8.23 1.13 -19.83
N GLY A 448 9.19 0.26 -20.17
CA GLY A 448 9.81 0.20 -21.49
C GLY A 448 8.83 -0.12 -22.61
N ILE A 449 7.77 -0.88 -22.29
CA ILE A 449 6.69 -1.22 -23.21
C ILE A 449 5.35 -0.88 -22.57
N ILE A 450 4.51 -0.18 -23.32
CA ILE A 450 3.10 0.05 -22.97
C ILE A 450 2.25 -0.73 -23.96
N VAL A 451 1.30 -1.53 -23.47
CA VAL A 451 0.31 -2.23 -24.31
C VAL A 451 -1.08 -1.73 -23.95
N MET A 452 -1.92 -1.45 -24.95
CA MET A 452 -3.29 -1.03 -24.73
C MET A 452 -4.28 -1.62 -25.74
N ALA A 453 -5.55 -1.70 -25.34
CA ALA A 453 -6.66 -2.12 -26.19
C ALA A 453 -7.91 -1.28 -25.89
N LYS A 454 -8.79 -1.15 -26.88
CA LYS A 454 -10.04 -0.40 -26.71
C LYS A 454 -10.94 -1.07 -25.67
N ALA A 455 -11.37 -0.32 -24.66
CA ALA A 455 -12.16 -0.87 -23.56
C ALA A 455 -13.62 -1.14 -23.97
N LYS A 456 -14.24 -2.18 -23.39
CA LYS A 456 -15.70 -2.47 -23.46
C LYS A 456 -16.28 -2.55 -24.88
N SER A 457 -15.47 -2.85 -25.89
CA SER A 457 -15.92 -2.98 -27.28
C SER A 457 -15.14 -4.07 -28.00
N LEU A 458 -15.75 -4.64 -29.05
CA LEU A 458 -15.05 -5.58 -29.95
C LEU A 458 -13.92 -4.85 -30.67
N THR A 459 -12.72 -5.41 -30.61
CA THR A 459 -11.52 -4.91 -31.29
C THR A 459 -10.79 -6.05 -32.01
N GLU A 460 -10.08 -5.71 -33.08
CA GLU A 460 -9.18 -6.59 -33.85
C GLU A 460 -7.73 -6.10 -33.77
N GLU A 461 -7.47 -5.12 -32.90
CA GLU A 461 -6.15 -4.52 -32.71
C GLU A 461 -5.80 -4.38 -31.23
N LEU A 462 -4.52 -4.63 -30.95
CA LEU A 462 -3.80 -4.14 -29.78
C LEU A 462 -2.85 -3.06 -30.23
N LEU A 463 -2.62 -2.07 -29.39
CA LEU A 463 -1.67 -1.01 -29.62
C LEU A 463 -0.51 -1.16 -28.64
N TYR A 464 0.70 -0.88 -29.08
CA TYR A 464 1.86 -0.88 -28.20
C TYR A 464 2.80 0.30 -28.49
N SER A 465 3.55 0.71 -27.48
CA SER A 465 4.49 1.83 -27.55
C SER A 465 5.80 1.48 -26.87
N TRP A 466 6.91 1.86 -27.50
CA TRP A 466 8.30 1.75 -27.00
C TRP A 466 8.82 3.02 -26.37
N ASP A 467 8.20 4.15 -26.71
CA ASP A 467 8.71 5.49 -26.42
C ASP A 467 7.82 6.22 -25.43
N GLU A 468 7.24 5.43 -24.53
CA GLU A 468 6.36 5.90 -23.46
C GLU A 468 5.23 6.77 -24.03
N GLY A 469 4.53 6.24 -25.03
CA GLY A 469 3.32 6.81 -25.60
C GLY A 469 3.51 7.93 -26.62
N LEU A 470 4.74 8.23 -27.08
CA LEU A 470 4.94 9.20 -28.18
C LEU A 470 4.44 8.65 -29.51
N SER A 471 4.72 7.39 -29.80
CA SER A 471 4.26 6.68 -30.97
C SER A 471 3.64 5.33 -30.60
N TRP A 472 2.75 4.86 -31.46
CA TRP A 472 1.97 3.65 -31.25
C TRP A 472 1.96 2.79 -32.51
N ASP A 473 2.32 1.53 -32.35
CA ASP A 473 2.25 0.49 -33.36
C ASP A 473 1.05 -0.43 -33.09
N SER A 474 0.53 -1.08 -34.14
CA SER A 474 -0.65 -1.95 -34.04
C SER A 474 -0.29 -3.43 -34.27
N ILE A 475 -0.81 -4.30 -33.40
CA ILE A 475 -0.74 -5.76 -33.48
C ILE A 475 -2.14 -6.26 -33.80
N LYS A 476 -2.28 -6.98 -34.91
CA LYS A 476 -3.56 -7.59 -35.29
C LYS A 476 -3.88 -8.75 -34.36
N ILE A 477 -5.09 -8.77 -33.83
CA ILE A 477 -5.62 -9.84 -32.99
C ILE A 477 -6.97 -10.33 -33.52
N PRO A 478 -7.39 -11.55 -33.14
CA PRO A 478 -8.74 -12.01 -33.40
C PRO A 478 -9.77 -11.09 -32.76
N LYS A 479 -10.92 -10.95 -33.41
CA LYS A 479 -11.99 -10.06 -32.95
C LYS A 479 -12.52 -10.50 -31.58
N MET A 480 -12.30 -9.68 -30.56
CA MET A 480 -12.68 -9.99 -29.18
C MET A 480 -12.94 -8.71 -28.37
N ILE A 481 -13.65 -8.85 -27.25
CA ILE A 481 -13.73 -7.84 -26.20
C ILE A 481 -12.63 -8.15 -25.21
N VAL A 482 -11.61 -7.29 -25.16
CA VAL A 482 -10.52 -7.41 -24.19
C VAL A 482 -11.04 -7.04 -22.80
N THR A 483 -10.82 -7.92 -21.82
CA THR A 483 -11.24 -7.72 -20.43
C THR A 483 -10.07 -7.44 -19.49
N SER A 484 -8.88 -7.98 -19.78
CA SER A 484 -7.66 -7.72 -19.00
C SER A 484 -6.41 -7.74 -19.88
N ILE A 485 -5.43 -6.93 -19.51
CA ILE A 485 -4.06 -6.98 -20.02
C ILE A 485 -3.15 -7.09 -18.79
N THR A 486 -2.55 -8.25 -18.60
CA THR A 486 -1.73 -8.54 -17.44
C THR A 486 -0.29 -8.79 -17.89
N SER A 487 0.64 -8.05 -17.30
CA SER A 487 2.07 -8.33 -17.40
C SER A 487 2.67 -8.24 -16.01
N ARG A 488 3.74 -9.01 -15.79
CA ARG A 488 4.62 -8.76 -14.66
C ARG A 488 5.55 -7.64 -15.11
N SER A 489 5.59 -6.54 -14.37
CA SER A 489 6.25 -5.30 -14.78
C SER A 489 7.72 -5.42 -15.21
N LEU A 490 8.42 -6.48 -14.83
CA LEU A 490 9.80 -6.77 -15.24
C LEU A 490 9.92 -7.52 -16.58
N TYR A 491 8.83 -8.09 -17.07
CA TYR A 491 8.81 -8.96 -18.24
C TYR A 491 8.31 -8.21 -19.48
N ILE A 492 8.64 -8.77 -20.63
CA ILE A 492 8.24 -8.28 -21.97
C ILE A 492 7.16 -9.16 -22.59
N ASN A 493 6.48 -9.94 -21.76
CA ASN A 493 5.37 -10.79 -22.16
C ASN A 493 4.07 -10.31 -21.49
N PHE A 494 2.97 -10.36 -22.24
CA PHE A 494 1.66 -9.92 -21.80
C PHE A 494 0.63 -11.03 -22.04
N ILE A 495 -0.12 -11.36 -20.98
CA ILE A 495 -1.30 -12.22 -21.06
C ILE A 495 -2.53 -11.34 -21.17
N ILE A 496 -3.24 -11.48 -22.27
CA ILE A 496 -4.45 -10.71 -22.58
C ILE A 496 -5.63 -11.65 -22.54
N THR A 497 -6.60 -11.35 -21.70
CA THR A 497 -7.83 -12.14 -21.59
C THR A 497 -9.01 -11.36 -22.13
N GLY A 498 -10.00 -12.08 -22.64
CA GLY A 498 -11.24 -11.49 -23.11
C GLY A 498 -12.23 -12.53 -23.59
N ILE A 499 -13.26 -12.04 -24.28
CA ILE A 499 -14.33 -12.88 -24.81
C ILE A 499 -14.50 -12.64 -26.31
N ASP A 500 -14.68 -13.72 -27.07
CA ASP A 500 -14.99 -13.63 -28.49
C ASP A 500 -16.47 -13.26 -28.73
N GLU A 501 -16.86 -13.09 -30.00
CA GLU A 501 -18.25 -12.79 -30.40
C GLU A 501 -19.26 -13.88 -29.99
N LYS A 502 -18.79 -15.10 -29.71
CA LYS A 502 -19.60 -16.25 -29.26
C LYS A 502 -19.60 -16.39 -27.74
N ARG A 503 -19.04 -15.42 -27.00
CA ARG A 503 -18.88 -15.44 -25.54
C ARG A 503 -18.03 -16.60 -25.02
N LYS A 504 -17.09 -17.10 -25.82
CA LYS A 504 -16.04 -18.01 -25.35
C LYS A 504 -14.85 -17.18 -24.85
N GLY A 505 -14.17 -17.67 -23.82
CA GLY A 505 -12.96 -17.03 -23.32
C GLY A 505 -11.83 -17.16 -24.31
N VAL A 506 -11.02 -16.12 -24.42
CA VAL A 506 -9.82 -16.07 -25.25
C VAL A 506 -8.66 -15.63 -24.36
N ILE A 507 -7.54 -16.34 -24.48
CA ILE A 507 -6.26 -15.94 -23.92
C ILE A 507 -5.31 -15.69 -25.08
N LEU A 508 -4.74 -14.49 -25.16
CA LEU A 508 -3.63 -14.17 -26.03
C LEU A 508 -2.37 -14.03 -25.19
N ASN A 509 -1.28 -14.60 -25.68
CA ASN A 509 0.05 -14.38 -25.15
C ASN A 509 0.82 -13.56 -26.19
N VAL A 510 1.29 -12.38 -25.79
CA VAL A 510 1.96 -11.40 -26.65
C VAL A 510 3.39 -11.23 -26.18
N ASP A 511 4.32 -11.78 -26.95
CA ASP A 511 5.74 -11.83 -26.61
C ASP A 511 6.57 -10.91 -27.51
N PHE A 512 7.13 -9.87 -26.89
CA PHE A 512 7.96 -8.87 -27.56
C PHE A 512 9.42 -9.30 -27.76
N THR A 513 9.88 -10.45 -27.25
CA THR A 513 11.24 -10.98 -27.48
C THR A 513 11.59 -11.09 -28.98
N THR A 514 10.58 -11.39 -29.80
CA THR A 514 10.68 -11.53 -31.26
C THR A 514 10.99 -10.24 -32.01
N LEU A 515 10.95 -9.09 -31.34
CA LEU A 515 11.45 -7.86 -31.91
C LEU A 515 12.98 -7.79 -31.99
N HIS A 516 13.67 -8.72 -31.32
CA HIS A 516 15.13 -8.83 -31.33
C HIS A 516 15.83 -7.51 -31.00
N GLN A 517 15.24 -6.70 -30.12
CA GLN A 517 15.86 -5.48 -29.64
C GLN A 517 17.04 -5.82 -28.74
N ARG A 518 18.04 -4.94 -28.74
CA ARG A 518 19.20 -5.07 -27.86
C ARG A 518 18.82 -4.78 -26.41
N ILE A 519 19.65 -5.25 -25.49
CA ILE A 519 19.59 -4.85 -24.08
C ILE A 519 20.12 -3.41 -23.96
N CYS A 520 19.52 -2.60 -23.10
CA CYS A 520 19.97 -1.25 -22.82
C CYS A 520 21.37 -1.23 -22.19
N SER A 521 22.19 -0.25 -22.55
CA SER A 521 23.57 -0.05 -22.09
C SER A 521 23.73 1.28 -21.34
N GLY A 522 24.80 1.40 -20.54
CA GLY A 522 25.14 2.65 -19.87
C GLY A 522 24.42 2.92 -18.54
N ILE A 523 23.81 1.91 -17.91
CA ILE A 523 23.07 2.09 -16.64
C ILE A 523 23.95 2.60 -15.49
N TRP A 524 25.24 2.28 -15.51
CA TRP A 524 26.23 2.69 -14.50
C TRP A 524 26.78 4.10 -14.74
N ASP A 525 26.63 4.61 -15.97
CA ASP A 525 26.98 5.98 -16.34
C ASP A 525 25.89 6.62 -17.21
N PRO A 526 24.74 7.02 -16.62
CA PRO A 526 23.66 7.68 -17.36
C PRO A 526 24.02 9.06 -17.95
N LEU A 527 25.21 9.60 -17.64
CA LEU A 527 25.69 10.86 -18.20
C LEU A 527 26.47 10.65 -19.51
N ASP A 528 26.88 9.42 -19.81
CA ASP A 528 27.48 9.09 -21.10
C ASP A 528 26.46 9.39 -22.23
N PRO A 529 26.85 10.15 -23.28
CA PRO A 529 26.00 10.40 -24.44
C PRO A 529 25.44 9.13 -25.10
N ASP A 530 26.20 8.03 -25.09
CA ASP A 530 25.84 6.73 -25.66
C ASP A 530 25.02 5.85 -24.68
N SER A 531 24.75 6.34 -23.47
CA SER A 531 23.88 5.65 -22.51
C SER A 531 22.41 5.67 -22.94
N ASP A 532 21.70 4.56 -22.72
CA ASP A 532 20.25 4.48 -22.87
C ASP A 532 19.48 4.96 -21.65
N TYR A 533 20.20 5.34 -20.59
CA TYR A 533 19.64 5.74 -19.32
C TYR A 533 19.84 7.22 -19.08
N GLU A 534 18.94 7.82 -18.30
CA GLU A 534 19.02 9.19 -17.83
C GLU A 534 18.84 9.22 -16.31
N PHE A 535 19.39 10.26 -15.70
CA PHE A 535 19.00 10.64 -14.35
C PHE A 535 17.72 11.46 -14.39
N TRP A 536 16.77 11.09 -13.54
CA TRP A 536 15.57 11.87 -13.31
C TRP A 536 15.41 12.16 -11.82
N ILE A 537 15.12 13.41 -11.50
CA ILE A 537 14.94 13.90 -10.14
C ILE A 537 13.47 14.32 -10.03
N PRO A 538 12.66 13.67 -9.19
CA PRO A 538 11.32 14.13 -8.85
C PRO A 538 11.41 15.54 -8.26
N LYS A 539 10.49 16.40 -8.67
CA LYS A 539 10.40 17.77 -8.17
C LYS A 539 9.15 17.92 -7.33
N ASN A 540 9.20 18.78 -6.32
CA ASN A 540 7.98 19.34 -5.76
C ASN A 540 7.36 20.32 -6.78
N TYR A 541 6.06 20.59 -6.66
CA TYR A 541 5.23 21.21 -7.68
C TYR A 541 5.87 22.43 -8.38
N GLU A 542 5.76 22.49 -9.72
CA GLU A 542 6.28 23.55 -10.61
C GLU A 542 7.77 23.91 -10.47
N ASN A 543 8.09 24.70 -9.45
CA ASN A 543 9.39 25.30 -9.19
C ASN A 543 10.13 24.62 -8.02
N GLY A 544 9.50 23.61 -7.40
CA GLY A 544 10.09 22.83 -6.34
C GLY A 544 11.40 22.17 -6.76
N LYS A 545 12.41 22.28 -5.90
CA LYS A 545 13.76 21.76 -6.16
C LYS A 545 14.05 20.46 -5.41
N CYS A 546 13.21 20.11 -4.44
CA CYS A 546 13.42 19.04 -3.47
C CYS A 546 12.09 18.41 -3.12
N LEU A 547 12.11 17.18 -2.64
CA LEU A 547 10.95 16.44 -2.20
C LEU A 547 11.26 15.95 -0.78
N PHE A 548 10.43 16.31 0.20
CA PHE A 548 10.65 15.99 1.63
C PHE A 548 12.00 16.49 2.17
N GLY A 549 12.37 17.73 1.83
CA GLY A 549 13.66 18.30 2.22
C GLY A 549 14.91 17.66 1.61
N GLN A 550 14.76 16.76 0.63
CA GLN A 550 15.87 15.99 0.05
C GLN A 550 15.78 15.92 -1.47
N LYS A 551 16.93 15.67 -2.11
CA LYS A 551 17.02 15.36 -3.54
C LYS A 551 17.45 13.92 -3.74
N PHE A 552 16.60 13.16 -4.41
CA PHE A 552 16.92 11.82 -4.87
C PHE A 552 16.93 11.78 -6.39
N ARG A 553 17.93 11.09 -6.97
CA ARG A 553 17.92 10.75 -8.40
C ARG A 553 17.55 9.30 -8.59
N HIS A 554 16.67 9.08 -9.57
CA HIS A 554 16.39 7.79 -10.16
C HIS A 554 17.17 7.63 -11.45
N THR A 555 17.59 6.40 -11.73
CA THR A 555 18.09 6.02 -13.06
C THR A 555 16.95 5.36 -13.80
N ARG A 556 16.60 5.87 -14.98
CA ARG A 556 15.52 5.30 -15.81
C ARG A 556 15.89 5.35 -17.29
N ARG A 557 15.24 4.53 -18.11
CA ARG A 557 15.46 4.50 -19.55
C ARG A 557 15.09 5.86 -20.17
N LYS A 558 15.89 6.34 -21.12
CA LYS A 558 15.56 7.50 -21.95
C LYS A 558 14.32 7.17 -22.78
N ARG A 559 13.47 8.18 -22.99
CA ARG A 559 12.18 7.99 -23.67
C ARG A 559 12.34 7.44 -25.10
N ASP A 560 13.38 7.84 -25.80
CA ASP A 560 13.67 7.49 -27.20
C ASP A 560 14.59 6.25 -27.37
N ALA A 561 15.11 5.68 -26.28
CA ALA A 561 16.02 4.55 -26.34
C ALA A 561 15.31 3.22 -26.68
N LYS A 562 15.53 2.68 -27.88
CA LYS A 562 14.90 1.41 -28.33
C LYS A 562 15.70 0.19 -27.87
N CYS A 563 15.46 -0.24 -26.63
CA CYS A 563 16.12 -1.38 -26.01
C CYS A 563 15.29 -1.93 -24.84
N PHE A 564 15.60 -3.15 -24.41
CA PHE A 564 15.01 -3.76 -23.22
C PHE A 564 15.83 -3.45 -21.97
N ASN A 565 15.16 -3.15 -20.85
CA ASN A 565 15.84 -2.86 -19.59
C ASN A 565 16.61 -4.08 -19.05
N GLN A 566 17.70 -3.80 -18.32
CA GLN A 566 18.42 -4.84 -17.58
C GLN A 566 17.62 -5.27 -16.34
N GLN A 567 17.67 -6.58 -16.03
CA GLN A 567 16.79 -7.19 -15.03
C GLN A 567 17.11 -6.82 -13.57
N SER A 568 18.26 -6.19 -13.26
CA SER A 568 18.81 -6.18 -11.89
C SER A 568 19.16 -4.81 -11.29
N TYR A 569 18.58 -3.68 -11.73
CA TYR A 569 18.98 -2.38 -11.16
C TYR A 569 17.86 -1.36 -11.02
N ASP A 570 17.43 -1.07 -9.79
CA ASP A 570 16.65 0.12 -9.42
C ASP A 570 17.42 0.80 -8.27
N LYS A 571 18.36 1.70 -8.56
CA LYS A 571 19.06 2.44 -7.51
C LYS A 571 18.48 3.84 -7.35
N LEU A 572 17.80 4.04 -6.22
CA LEU A 572 17.53 5.36 -5.69
C LEU A 572 18.83 5.90 -5.08
N GLN A 573 19.28 7.08 -5.50
CA GLN A 573 20.52 7.67 -4.98
C GLN A 573 20.22 9.02 -4.33
N TYR A 574 20.64 9.16 -3.08
CA TYR A 574 20.64 10.44 -2.38
C TYR A 574 21.67 11.38 -3.03
N ILE A 575 21.28 12.65 -3.19
CA ILE A 575 22.14 13.69 -3.77
C ILE A 575 22.52 14.70 -2.68
N ASP A 576 21.53 15.36 -2.09
CA ASP A 576 21.74 16.49 -1.19
C ASP A 576 20.49 16.76 -0.34
N SER A 577 20.64 17.50 0.76
CA SER A 577 19.55 18.03 1.58
C SER A 577 19.19 19.45 1.16
N CYS A 578 18.01 19.90 1.56
CA CYS A 578 17.47 21.21 1.20
C CYS A 578 17.06 22.01 2.43
N GLU A 579 17.07 23.34 2.26
CA GLU A 579 16.44 24.25 3.20
C GLU A 579 14.92 24.07 3.17
N CYS A 580 14.27 24.23 4.31
CA CYS A 580 12.82 24.13 4.42
C CYS A 580 12.14 25.27 3.66
N THR A 581 11.09 24.90 2.95
CA THR A 581 10.14 25.78 2.27
C THR A 581 8.75 25.59 2.89
N ILE A 582 7.75 26.37 2.47
CA ILE A 582 6.37 26.21 2.96
C ILE A 582 5.80 24.82 2.60
N GLU A 583 6.27 24.22 1.51
CA GLU A 583 5.80 22.91 1.02
C GLU A 583 6.31 21.72 1.85
N ASP A 584 7.25 21.95 2.77
CA ASP A 584 7.76 20.94 3.71
C ASP A 584 6.91 20.91 5.01
N TRP A 585 5.84 21.70 5.08
CA TRP A 585 4.91 21.82 6.22
C TRP A 585 3.48 21.48 5.81
N GLU A 586 2.76 20.79 6.70
CA GLU A 586 1.33 20.52 6.60
C GLU A 586 0.57 21.22 7.73
N CYS A 587 -0.75 21.31 7.62
CA CYS A 587 -1.55 21.87 8.71
C CYS A 587 -1.48 20.99 9.95
N ASP A 588 -1.30 21.63 11.10
CA ASP A 588 -1.28 20.94 12.38
C ASP A 588 -2.69 20.46 12.78
N TYR A 589 -2.76 19.69 13.86
CA TYR A 589 -4.01 19.19 14.42
C TYR A 589 -5.02 20.32 14.64
N GLY A 590 -6.20 20.17 14.02
CA GLY A 590 -7.33 21.10 14.01
C GLY A 590 -7.12 22.43 13.26
N PHE A 591 -6.10 22.47 12.42
CA PHE A 591 -6.00 23.38 11.29
C PHE A 591 -6.24 22.63 9.99
N TYR A 592 -6.60 23.35 8.93
CA TYR A 592 -6.76 22.76 7.60
C TYR A 592 -6.48 23.79 6.51
N HIS A 593 -6.11 23.32 5.32
CA HIS A 593 -6.07 24.15 4.12
C HIS A 593 -7.44 24.24 3.49
N LYS A 594 -7.84 25.45 3.11
CA LYS A 594 -8.99 25.61 2.21
C LYS A 594 -8.62 25.09 0.82
N ILE A 595 -9.61 24.60 0.08
CA ILE A 595 -9.40 23.99 -1.24
C ILE A 595 -8.88 25.01 -2.27
N ASP A 596 -9.25 26.29 -2.13
CA ASP A 596 -8.75 27.43 -2.92
C ASP A 596 -7.31 27.84 -2.56
N GLY A 597 -6.68 27.12 -1.63
CA GLY A 597 -5.34 27.36 -1.16
C GLY A 597 -5.28 28.39 -0.02
N GLY A 598 -4.10 28.98 0.16
CA GLY A 598 -3.83 29.93 1.24
C GLY A 598 -3.32 29.25 2.51
N PRO A 599 -3.13 30.02 3.61
CA PRO A 599 -2.54 29.51 4.84
C PRO A 599 -3.45 28.51 5.56
N CYS A 600 -2.85 27.67 6.41
CA CYS A 600 -3.61 26.84 7.34
C CYS A 600 -4.48 27.72 8.25
N VAL A 601 -5.78 27.43 8.28
CA VAL A 601 -6.75 28.15 9.10
C VAL A 601 -7.35 27.22 10.16
N PRO A 602 -7.76 27.76 11.32
CA PRO A 602 -8.46 26.97 12.32
C PRO A 602 -9.73 26.36 11.75
N ILE A 603 -9.94 25.07 12.01
CA ILE A 603 -11.13 24.34 11.55
C ILE A 603 -12.43 24.89 12.16
N ALA A 604 -12.33 25.62 13.28
CA ALA A 604 -13.41 26.38 13.90
C ALA A 604 -14.16 27.27 12.87
N SER A 605 -13.44 27.81 11.89
CA SER A 605 -14.00 28.70 10.87
C SER A 605 -15.02 28.03 9.94
N LEU A 606 -15.14 26.71 9.96
CA LEU A 606 -16.12 25.95 9.18
C LEU A 606 -17.45 25.70 9.92
N PHE A 607 -17.54 25.95 11.23
CA PHE A 607 -18.66 25.45 12.05
C PHE A 607 -19.16 26.48 13.09
N GLU A 608 -20.42 26.32 13.50
CA GLU A 608 -21.03 27.09 14.60
C GLU A 608 -20.35 26.73 15.94
N GLU A 609 -20.23 27.72 16.84
CA GLU A 609 -19.32 27.74 18.00
C GLU A 609 -19.47 26.56 19.01
N ASP A 610 -20.55 25.79 18.95
CA ASP A 610 -20.90 24.77 19.97
C ASP A 610 -20.28 23.37 19.72
N GLN A 611 -19.63 23.12 18.58
CA GLN A 611 -19.12 21.79 18.20
C GLN A 611 -17.58 21.69 18.10
N TYR A 612 -16.85 22.76 18.44
CA TYR A 612 -15.41 22.83 18.24
C TYR A 612 -14.63 22.76 19.57
N ILE A 613 -13.62 21.89 19.63
CA ILE A 613 -12.61 21.91 20.68
C ILE A 613 -11.61 23.01 20.33
N ASP A 614 -11.59 24.09 21.12
CA ASP A 614 -10.61 25.17 20.97
C ASP A 614 -9.21 24.72 21.40
N ILE A 615 -8.54 24.05 20.47
CA ILE A 615 -7.15 23.56 20.53
C ILE A 615 -6.10 24.67 20.61
N LEU A 616 -6.48 25.94 20.43
CA LEU A 616 -5.56 27.07 20.65
C LEU A 616 -5.49 27.48 22.14
N LYS A 617 -6.40 26.97 22.98
CA LYS A 617 -6.35 27.20 24.42
C LYS A 617 -5.16 26.48 25.05
N PRO A 618 -4.56 27.06 26.11
CA PRO A 618 -3.58 26.35 26.92
C PRO A 618 -4.15 25.01 27.43
N PRO A 619 -3.32 23.98 27.59
CA PRO A 619 -3.73 22.74 28.26
C PRO A 619 -4.36 23.01 29.63
N GLU A 620 -5.37 22.22 30.04
CA GLU A 620 -6.12 22.45 31.30
C GLU A 620 -5.23 22.52 32.56
N ASN A 621 -4.03 21.91 32.54
CA ASN A 621 -3.05 21.93 33.63
C ASN A 621 -1.71 22.57 33.19
N CYS A 622 -1.77 23.63 32.39
CA CYS A 622 -0.58 24.33 31.90
C CYS A 622 0.12 25.10 33.04
N THR A 623 1.36 24.72 33.38
CA THR A 623 2.22 25.48 34.31
C THR A 623 3.52 25.87 33.60
N GLY A 624 3.92 27.15 33.70
CA GLY A 624 5.09 27.68 32.99
C GLY A 624 4.79 28.08 31.55
N THR A 625 5.31 27.32 30.59
CA THR A 625 5.18 27.53 29.14
C THR A 625 4.66 26.27 28.45
N TYR A 626 4.03 26.42 27.28
CA TYR A 626 3.61 25.34 26.41
C TYR A 626 3.96 25.64 24.96
N MET A 627 4.12 24.60 24.16
CA MET A 627 4.36 24.73 22.72
C MET A 627 3.04 25.02 22.01
N LYS A 628 2.87 26.26 21.56
CA LYS A 628 1.69 26.70 20.83
C LYS A 628 1.92 26.55 19.33
N SER A 629 1.06 25.76 18.69
CA SER A 629 1.09 25.61 17.24
C SER A 629 0.86 26.95 16.53
N GLN A 630 1.63 27.19 15.47
CA GLN A 630 1.40 28.29 14.53
C GLN A 630 0.38 27.93 13.45
N GLY A 631 -0.23 26.73 13.53
CA GLY A 631 -1.16 26.18 12.55
C GLY A 631 -0.53 25.17 11.59
N TYR A 632 0.79 24.95 11.70
CA TYR A 632 1.57 24.07 10.84
C TYR A 632 2.38 23.08 11.68
N ARG A 633 2.72 21.95 11.05
CA ARG A 633 3.70 20.99 11.53
C ARG A 633 4.50 20.46 10.33
N LYS A 634 5.74 20.06 10.55
CA LYS A 634 6.56 19.49 9.48
C LYS A 634 5.95 18.18 8.99
N ILE A 635 5.99 17.94 7.68
CA ILE A 635 5.46 16.71 7.08
C ILE A 635 6.25 15.50 7.62
N VAL A 636 5.53 14.43 7.96
CA VAL A 636 6.16 13.20 8.47
C VAL A 636 7.12 12.63 7.44
N GLY A 637 8.38 12.43 7.82
CA GLY A 637 9.44 11.93 6.94
C GLY A 637 10.11 13.01 6.08
N ASP A 638 9.87 14.30 6.38
CA ASP A 638 10.61 15.42 5.84
C ASP A 638 11.90 15.68 6.63
N PHE A 639 13.02 15.82 5.91
CA PHE A 639 14.35 15.99 6.49
C PHE A 639 14.98 17.36 6.18
N CYS A 640 14.19 18.35 5.78
CA CYS A 640 14.68 19.70 5.51
C CYS A 640 15.27 20.34 6.78
N THR A 641 16.28 21.20 6.59
CA THR A 641 16.93 21.93 7.70
C THR A 641 17.21 23.37 7.34
N GLY A 642 16.98 24.32 8.25
CA GLY A 642 17.09 25.75 7.96
C GLY A 642 15.96 26.26 7.06
N GLY A 643 16.03 27.50 6.58
CA GLY A 643 14.98 28.08 5.74
C GLY A 643 13.74 28.53 6.53
N VAL A 644 12.56 28.23 6.01
CA VAL A 644 11.26 28.55 6.63
C VAL A 644 11.03 27.68 7.86
N ASP A 645 10.80 28.33 9.00
CA ASP A 645 10.52 27.69 10.28
C ASP A 645 9.09 28.04 10.75
N LEU A 646 8.24 27.03 10.80
CA LEU A 646 6.86 27.12 11.29
C LEU A 646 6.62 26.17 12.48
N ASP A 647 7.70 25.78 13.18
CA ASP A 647 7.60 24.95 14.37
C ASP A 647 6.78 25.64 15.47
N PRO A 648 6.16 24.89 16.39
CA PRO A 648 5.42 25.48 17.49
C PRO A 648 6.28 26.43 18.33
N ILE A 649 5.68 27.53 18.79
CA ILE A 649 6.35 28.56 19.58
C ILE A 649 6.10 28.38 21.08
N GLU A 650 7.15 28.49 21.88
CA GLU A 650 7.03 28.45 23.34
C GLU A 650 6.23 29.67 23.83
N THR A 651 5.08 29.40 24.45
CA THR A 651 4.10 30.42 24.89
C THR A 651 3.81 30.25 26.38
N PRO A 652 3.78 31.32 27.18
CA PRO A 652 3.44 31.21 28.61
C PRO A 652 1.98 30.81 28.83
N CYS A 653 1.74 30.00 29.86
CA CYS A 653 0.39 29.67 30.33
C CYS A 653 -0.28 30.93 30.94
N GLU A 654 -1.61 31.04 30.88
CA GLU A 654 -2.37 32.20 31.40
C GLU A 654 -2.15 32.46 32.90
N ASP A 655 -1.95 31.40 33.71
CA ASP A 655 -1.61 31.51 35.13
C ASP A 655 -0.21 32.12 35.38
N GLY A 656 0.72 31.94 34.43
CA GLY A 656 2.07 32.51 34.47
C GLY A 656 2.11 34.01 34.14
N LEU A 657 1.15 34.50 33.34
CA LEU A 657 0.98 35.93 33.07
C LEU A 657 0.59 36.70 34.35
N GLN A 658 -0.28 36.12 35.19
CA GLN A 658 -0.65 36.72 36.48
C GLN A 658 0.52 36.72 37.50
N GLN A 659 1.39 35.70 37.49
CA GLN A 659 2.60 35.68 38.32
C GLN A 659 3.70 36.64 37.83
N SER A 660 3.86 36.81 36.51
CA SER A 660 4.86 37.74 35.96
C SER A 660 4.52 39.20 36.24
N LEU A 661 3.24 39.57 36.16
CA LEU A 661 2.74 40.93 36.46
C LEU A 661 2.81 41.25 37.96
N SER A 662 2.63 40.26 38.84
CA SER A 662 2.76 40.42 40.29
C SER A 662 4.23 40.43 40.76
N ASN A 663 5.12 39.69 40.09
CA ASN A 663 6.56 39.71 40.38
C ASN A 663 7.25 40.99 39.90
N GLN A 664 6.75 41.66 38.85
CA GLN A 664 7.26 42.98 38.43
C GLN A 664 6.88 44.13 39.38
N THR A 665 5.91 43.93 40.30
CA THR A 665 5.54 44.93 41.31
C THR A 665 6.24 44.75 42.66
N GLN A 666 7.07 43.72 42.83
CA GLN A 666 7.79 43.44 44.07
C GLN A 666 9.28 43.21 43.82
N ALA A 667 10.00 44.26 43.42
CA ALA A 667 11.46 44.24 43.42
C ALA A 667 12.02 45.47 44.16
N LEU A 668 12.15 45.32 45.49
CA LEU A 668 13.18 45.84 46.42
C LEU A 668 12.84 45.16 47.79
N PRO A 669 13.78 44.70 48.65
CA PRO A 669 15.18 45.11 48.76
C PRO A 669 16.23 44.02 49.17
N GLN A 670 17.50 44.46 49.11
CA GLN A 670 18.64 44.25 50.02
C GLN A 670 19.37 42.89 50.20
N ASN A 671 20.69 43.02 49.99
CA ASN A 671 21.80 42.13 50.32
C ASN A 671 21.77 41.52 51.73
N SER A 672 22.21 40.26 51.84
CA SER A 672 23.21 39.88 52.86
C SER A 672 24.00 38.63 52.46
N PHE A 673 25.31 38.66 52.76
CA PHE A 673 26.32 37.63 52.53
C PHE A 673 26.31 36.53 53.61
N LYS A 674 26.60 35.28 53.19
CA LYS A 674 27.47 34.24 53.81
C LYS A 674 27.06 32.85 53.28
N LYS A 675 27.86 31.78 53.23
CA LYS A 675 29.29 31.47 53.02
C LYS A 675 29.29 29.93 52.80
N GLU A 676 30.19 29.41 51.98
CA GLU A 676 30.33 28.00 51.54
C GLU A 676 30.28 26.94 52.65
N GLN A 677 29.84 25.72 52.31
CA GLN A 677 30.57 24.50 52.64
C GLN A 677 30.23 23.31 51.72
N ILE A 678 31.30 22.64 51.29
CA ILE A 678 31.40 21.44 50.43
C ILE A 678 31.27 20.18 51.29
N PHE A 679 30.63 19.12 50.79
CA PHE A 679 30.91 17.75 51.23
C PHE A 679 30.76 16.76 50.08
N ASN A 680 31.86 16.05 49.78
CA ASN A 680 31.93 14.90 48.88
C ASN A 680 31.72 13.62 49.69
N GLU A 681 30.98 12.66 49.15
CA GLU A 681 31.12 11.25 49.55
C GLU A 681 31.23 10.35 48.32
N THR A 682 32.38 9.69 48.22
CA THR A 682 32.69 8.56 47.33
C THR A 682 32.48 7.25 48.10
N VAL A 683 31.73 6.32 47.51
CA VAL A 683 31.61 4.93 48.02
C VAL A 683 32.36 3.99 47.08
N GLN A 684 33.33 3.26 47.62
CA GLN A 684 34.04 2.14 47.00
C GLN A 684 33.38 0.83 47.48
N VAL A 685 33.18 -0.13 46.58
CA VAL A 685 32.76 -1.50 46.93
C VAL A 685 33.78 -2.50 46.40
N GLU A 686 34.31 -3.32 47.30
CA GLU A 686 35.29 -4.38 47.08
C GLU A 686 34.70 -5.60 46.36
N VAL A 687 35.53 -6.25 45.54
CA VAL A 687 35.25 -7.53 44.87
C VAL A 687 36.09 -8.62 45.54
N ASN A 688 35.44 -9.68 46.03
CA ASN A 688 36.01 -10.97 46.42
C ASN A 688 34.92 -12.03 46.18
N GLY A 689 35.14 -13.25 45.69
CA GLY A 689 36.34 -13.98 45.31
C GLY A 689 35.92 -15.33 44.69
N ASN A 690 36.87 -15.99 44.02
CA ASN A 690 36.72 -17.30 43.38
C ASN A 690 36.62 -18.46 44.38
N VAL A 691 35.83 -19.48 44.05
CA VAL A 691 36.02 -20.86 44.53
C VAL A 691 35.89 -21.82 43.35
N GLY A 692 36.95 -22.59 43.10
CA GLY A 692 36.99 -23.64 42.09
C GLY A 692 36.63 -25.01 42.67
N ILE A 693 35.99 -25.86 41.86
CA ILE A 693 35.84 -27.30 42.12
C ILE A 693 36.16 -28.03 40.82
N GLN A 694 37.09 -29.00 40.90
CA GLN A 694 37.45 -29.91 39.82
C GLN A 694 36.52 -31.12 39.82
N LEU A 695 36.05 -31.55 38.64
CA LEU A 695 35.55 -32.91 38.36
C LEU A 695 35.75 -33.21 36.86
N ASN A 696 36.48 -34.30 36.56
CA ASN A 696 36.59 -34.88 35.21
C ASN A 696 35.43 -35.86 34.99
N ASN A 697 34.80 -35.86 33.81
CA ASN A 697 34.51 -37.09 33.04
C ASN A 697 33.89 -36.80 31.66
N SER A 698 34.59 -37.28 30.63
CA SER A 698 34.52 -36.96 29.20
C SER A 698 33.25 -37.38 28.43
N ILE A 699 32.12 -37.59 29.10
CA ILE A 699 30.83 -37.89 28.45
C ILE A 699 29.83 -36.74 28.64
N TYR A 700 29.96 -35.97 29.73
CA TYR A 700 29.21 -34.73 29.91
C TYR A 700 29.68 -33.61 28.97
N ILE A 701 30.94 -33.63 28.54
CA ILE A 701 31.51 -32.59 27.67
C ILE A 701 30.86 -32.61 26.29
N GLY A 702 30.50 -33.78 25.73
CA GLY A 702 29.83 -33.85 24.44
C GLY A 702 28.41 -33.27 24.45
N ILE A 703 27.64 -33.57 25.50
CA ILE A 703 26.27 -33.06 25.70
C ILE A 703 26.29 -31.59 26.13
N LEU A 704 27.28 -31.18 26.93
CA LEU A 704 27.46 -29.80 27.34
C LEU A 704 27.94 -28.93 26.18
N ILE A 705 28.80 -29.42 25.29
CA ILE A 705 29.23 -28.67 24.09
C ILE A 705 28.06 -28.52 23.10
N THR A 706 27.22 -29.52 22.90
CA THR A 706 26.03 -29.38 22.03
C THR A 706 24.96 -28.49 22.66
N LEU A 707 24.76 -28.55 23.99
CA LEU A 707 23.89 -27.62 24.68
C LEU A 707 24.46 -26.19 24.72
N ILE A 708 25.77 -26.00 24.94
CA ILE A 708 26.42 -24.69 24.89
C ILE A 708 26.44 -24.15 23.45
N ALA A 709 26.57 -25.00 22.43
CA ALA A 709 26.47 -24.57 21.03
C ALA A 709 25.02 -24.22 20.66
N PHE A 710 24.03 -24.99 21.13
CA PHE A 710 22.61 -24.70 20.91
C PHE A 710 22.16 -23.45 21.67
N PHE A 711 22.43 -23.36 22.97
CA PHE A 711 22.17 -22.17 23.77
C PHE A 711 23.05 -20.99 23.34
N GLY A 712 24.26 -21.21 22.88
CA GLY A 712 25.15 -20.20 22.32
C GLY A 712 24.66 -19.67 20.97
N PHE A 713 24.13 -20.53 20.11
CA PHE A 713 23.47 -20.14 18.85
C PHE A 713 22.15 -19.42 19.10
N VAL A 714 21.34 -19.89 20.05
CA VAL A 714 20.12 -19.22 20.51
C VAL A 714 20.45 -17.90 21.21
N PHE A 715 21.56 -17.81 21.95
CA PHE A 715 22.03 -16.59 22.60
C PHE A 715 22.65 -15.61 21.61
N LEU A 716 23.38 -16.07 20.58
CA LEU A 716 23.88 -15.24 19.47
C LEU A 716 22.73 -14.76 18.59
N LYS A 717 21.72 -15.60 18.31
CA LYS A 717 20.46 -15.16 17.69
C LYS A 717 19.74 -14.15 18.57
N LYS A 718 19.62 -14.38 19.89
CA LYS A 718 19.04 -13.43 20.84
C LYS A 718 19.86 -12.16 20.99
N MET A 719 21.19 -12.20 20.87
CA MET A 719 22.04 -11.01 20.94
C MET A 719 21.97 -10.22 19.65
N LYS A 720 21.98 -10.86 18.47
CA LYS A 720 21.74 -10.18 17.19
C LYS A 720 20.30 -9.65 17.07
N ALA A 721 19.32 -10.37 17.61
CA ALA A 721 17.92 -9.93 17.68
C ALA A 721 17.75 -8.81 18.72
N LYS A 722 18.45 -8.87 19.85
CA LYS A 722 18.49 -7.79 20.84
C LYS A 722 19.23 -6.57 20.31
N GLU A 723 20.32 -6.71 19.57
CA GLU A 723 21.01 -5.62 18.89
C GLU A 723 20.13 -5.00 17.80
N SER A 724 19.39 -5.80 17.03
CA SER A 724 18.38 -5.33 16.06
C SER A 724 17.19 -4.62 16.73
N LEU A 725 16.71 -5.14 17.87
CA LEU A 725 15.61 -4.58 18.65
C LEU A 725 16.04 -3.32 19.40
N ASP A 726 17.24 -3.29 19.97
CA ASP A 726 17.84 -2.15 20.64
C ASP A 726 18.19 -1.06 19.61
N MET A 727 18.64 -1.42 18.40
CA MET A 727 18.85 -0.48 17.29
C MET A 727 17.54 0.06 16.72
N LYS A 728 16.44 -0.71 16.71
CA LYS A 728 15.09 -0.23 16.32
C LYS A 728 14.41 0.56 17.44
N LYS A 729 14.59 0.18 18.71
CA LYS A 729 14.16 0.99 19.86
C LYS A 729 14.93 2.30 19.93
N ASP A 730 16.23 2.28 19.64
CA ASP A 730 17.06 3.47 19.49
C ASP A 730 16.66 4.27 18.26
N TYR A 731 16.24 3.65 17.15
CA TYR A 731 15.66 4.37 16.02
C TYR A 731 14.43 5.18 16.46
N TYR A 732 13.45 4.58 17.15
CA TYR A 732 12.26 5.31 17.62
C TYR A 732 12.53 6.25 18.81
N SER A 733 13.43 5.90 19.73
CA SER A 733 13.85 6.71 20.89
C SER A 733 14.72 7.91 20.51
N ASN A 734 15.61 7.78 19.52
CA ASN A 734 16.47 8.87 19.05
C ASN A 734 15.74 9.77 18.05
N PHE A 735 14.75 9.24 17.32
CA PHE A 735 13.84 10.04 16.49
C PHE A 735 12.92 10.93 17.34
N GLU A 736 12.51 10.48 18.54
CA GLU A 736 11.83 11.33 19.54
C GLU A 736 12.72 12.42 20.17
N ARG A 737 14.06 12.35 20.02
CA ARG A 737 15.01 13.33 20.59
C ARG A 737 15.67 14.28 19.59
N GLY A 738 15.42 14.12 18.29
CA GLY A 738 15.98 14.99 17.25
C GLY A 738 17.52 14.95 17.12
N GLU A 739 18.20 13.92 17.63
CA GLU A 739 19.65 13.80 17.51
C GLU A 739 20.06 13.11 16.19
N ARG A 740 21.03 13.71 15.49
CA ARG A 740 21.62 13.19 14.23
C ARG A 740 22.32 11.85 14.48
N ILE A 741 22.00 10.85 13.67
CA ILE A 741 22.85 9.67 13.48
C ILE A 741 23.32 9.63 12.02
N SER A 742 24.63 9.77 11.81
CA SER A 742 25.27 9.41 10.55
C SER A 742 25.30 7.89 10.44
N LEU A 743 24.61 7.31 9.47
CA LEU A 743 24.81 5.92 9.09
C LEU A 743 26.19 5.80 8.45
N ARG A 744 27.14 5.23 9.20
CA ARG A 744 28.36 4.66 8.63
C ARG A 744 27.96 3.32 8.05
N GLU A 745 27.88 3.22 6.73
CA GLU A 745 27.88 1.92 6.07
C GLU A 745 29.28 1.32 6.24
N ASP A 746 29.36 0.17 6.89
CA ASP A 746 30.59 -0.62 6.97
C ASP A 746 30.87 -1.21 5.57
N ASP A 747 31.95 -0.72 4.95
CA ASP A 747 32.64 -1.37 3.84
C ASP A 747 33.23 -2.69 4.36
N ASP A 748 32.55 -3.82 4.13
CA ASP A 748 33.18 -5.15 4.18
C ASP A 748 33.36 -5.69 2.76
N ASP A 749 34.34 -5.08 2.09
CA ASP A 749 35.04 -5.61 0.93
C ASP A 749 36.23 -6.41 1.46
N ASN A 750 36.12 -7.74 1.56
CA ASN A 750 37.28 -8.63 1.68
C ASN A 750 36.96 -9.99 1.07
N GLY A 751 37.56 -10.23 -0.11
CA GLY A 751 37.42 -11.44 -0.89
C GLY A 751 38.07 -12.68 -0.28
N ILE A 752 37.50 -13.84 -0.62
CA ILE A 752 38.01 -14.86 -1.56
C ILE A 752 36.82 -15.74 -1.95
#